data_AF-A0A2N6Q634-F1
#
_entry.id   AF-A0A2N6Q634-F1
#
_cell.length_a   1.000
_cell.length_b   1.000
_cell.length_c   1.000
_cell.angle_alpha   90.00
_cell.angle_beta   90.00
_cell.angle_gamma   90.00
#
_symmetry.space_group_name_H-M   'P 1'
#
loop_
_entity.id
_entity.type
_entity.pdbx_description
1 polymer ?
#
loop_
_entity_poly.entity_id
_entity_poly.type
_entity_poly.pdbx_seq_one_letter_code
_entity_poly.pdbx_strand_id
1 'polypeptide(L)'
;MKKTILMSVCLWLLAAMGYAQSAPNMANYSVIPLPRQINMVKSKGFELTPQTRIVYPACDSVLKKDAQLLASYIFELTGLQLKVATSATDAHNIELCTGLPHPNKEAYSMRVSAQKITIQGASAAGTFYGIQTLRKAIPLNGEGKVVFPAGEIIDYPQYAYRGAMLDVARHFFGVDAVKTFIDMLALHNINNFHWHLTDDQGWRIEIKKYPLLTQKAAFRPETAIGHTDKKDGKPHGGYYTQQQIKEIVQYAAERHINIVPEIDMPGHMVAALSAYPKLGCTGGPYSVRTEWGIAEEVLCAGNDSTLQFAKDVIAEVMQLFPGPYINIGGDECPKKSWQNCAKCQAKIQSLGLVTDAQHTKEQRLQSYFMTEMANFITQHGRKVCGWDEILEGGVAPNATVLSWRGIQGAEQAARLGHDAIMCPTSNMYFDYYQTEDRANEPVAFNAYLPIEKVYAFQPVPTSLTPQQAKHIIGVQANLWTEQVKTLSHIEYMMLPRLAAACEVQWSSEQEKDYGSFLQRLPHMLQLYKACGYRCAEHYFTVSTVLTPSPKGQAMEVALSAPGKAKIYYTTDGSEPNEQSKPYKKPFCLKRSATIKAIAYSDSLHSDVTKEQVIVHKAMMKPVRFCTPPNHAYQGNSPQELVNGLLGNTSFHSGRWVGFVGNDMDIIIDLQRRMPIKSVSVRTLTEQSNWIFPDRGVSLLVSDDGEHFKEVFADTKQSLPHVVPPSVNTQKITLENVKTRYLRIKVLSEHSMPQWHYGYGQTAFLFVDEVIVE
;
A
#
# COMPACT_ATOMS: atom_id res chain seq x y z
N MET A 1 52.50 -23.56 54.74
CA MET A 1 51.97 -24.13 53.48
C MET A 1 50.57 -23.68 53.10
N LYS A 2 49.67 -23.31 54.03
CA LYS A 2 48.29 -22.90 53.69
C LYS A 2 48.11 -21.47 53.15
N LYS A 3 49.05 -20.54 53.40
CA LYS A 3 48.97 -19.15 52.91
C LYS A 3 49.49 -18.97 51.46
N THR A 4 50.40 -19.82 50.99
CA THR A 4 50.94 -19.77 49.62
C THR A 4 50.01 -20.38 48.57
N ILE A 5 49.14 -21.32 48.95
CA ILE A 5 48.16 -21.93 48.03
C ILE A 5 46.99 -20.98 47.75
N LEU A 6 46.56 -20.18 48.74
CA LEU A 6 45.43 -19.26 48.58
C LEU A 6 45.75 -18.07 47.65
N MET A 7 47.01 -17.65 47.60
CA MET A 7 47.48 -16.54 46.77
C MET A 7 47.64 -16.96 45.30
N SER A 8 48.03 -18.22 45.04
CA SER A 8 48.09 -18.78 43.68
C SER A 8 46.70 -19.06 43.08
N VAL A 9 45.71 -19.41 43.90
CA VAL A 9 44.32 -19.62 43.46
C VAL A 9 43.61 -18.30 43.14
N CYS A 10 43.92 -17.22 43.88
CA CYS A 10 43.41 -15.88 43.54
C CYS A 10 44.05 -15.30 42.27
N LEU A 11 45.34 -15.56 41.99
CA LEU A 11 45.95 -15.16 40.72
C LEU A 11 45.42 -15.94 39.50
N TRP A 12 45.03 -17.20 39.67
CA TRP A 12 44.38 -17.98 38.60
C TRP A 12 42.92 -17.59 38.36
N LEU A 13 42.17 -17.19 39.41
CA LEU A 13 40.80 -16.68 39.26
C LEU A 13 40.75 -15.26 38.67
N LEU A 14 41.75 -14.42 38.93
CA LEU A 14 41.89 -13.10 38.28
C LEU A 14 42.38 -13.21 36.82
N ALA A 15 43.14 -14.25 36.46
CA ALA A 15 43.50 -14.54 35.08
C ALA A 15 42.33 -15.15 34.27
N ALA A 16 41.41 -15.88 34.93
CA ALA A 16 40.22 -16.46 34.30
C ALA A 16 39.05 -15.48 34.12
N MET A 17 39.02 -14.36 34.86
CA MET A 17 38.04 -13.27 34.65
C MET A 17 38.44 -12.27 33.55
N GLY A 18 39.60 -12.44 32.92
CA GLY A 18 40.13 -11.53 31.89
C GLY A 18 39.72 -11.83 30.43
N TYR A 19 38.97 -12.89 30.14
CA TYR A 19 38.61 -13.25 28.76
C TYR A 19 37.22 -13.91 28.66
N ALA A 20 36.18 -13.22 29.11
CA ALA A 20 34.89 -13.32 28.43
C ALA A 20 34.85 -12.19 27.38
N GLN A 21 35.66 -12.30 26.32
CA GLN A 21 35.41 -11.47 25.14
C GLN A 21 34.03 -11.89 24.63
N SER A 22 33.06 -10.99 24.70
CA SER A 22 31.80 -11.15 23.98
C SER A 22 32.15 -11.49 22.52
N ALA A 23 31.48 -12.51 21.97
CA ALA A 23 31.69 -12.87 20.57
C ALA A 23 31.51 -11.62 19.70
N PRO A 24 32.39 -11.36 18.71
CA PRO A 24 32.28 -10.16 17.89
C PRO A 24 30.93 -10.11 17.19
N ASN A 25 30.32 -8.92 17.17
CA ASN A 25 29.06 -8.69 16.50
C ASN A 25 29.32 -8.65 14.99
N MET A 26 28.99 -9.74 14.31
CA MET A 26 29.21 -9.87 12.87
C MET A 26 28.15 -9.11 12.08
N ALA A 27 28.59 -8.28 11.14
CA ALA A 27 27.71 -7.64 10.16
C ALA A 27 27.12 -8.68 9.18
N ASN A 28 25.91 -8.41 8.70
CA ASN A 28 25.21 -9.27 7.74
C ASN A 28 24.82 -8.50 6.49
N TYR A 29 25.39 -8.86 5.33
CA TYR A 29 25.11 -8.19 4.06
C TYR A 29 23.79 -8.61 3.41
N SER A 30 23.06 -9.57 3.99
CA SER A 30 21.71 -9.92 3.57
C SER A 30 20.73 -8.86 4.07
N VAL A 31 20.77 -7.68 3.46
CA VAL A 31 19.98 -6.49 3.84
C VAL A 31 18.71 -6.34 2.98
N ILE A 32 17.86 -5.36 3.28
CA ILE A 32 16.72 -4.96 2.45
C ILE A 32 17.00 -3.58 1.84
N PRO A 33 16.90 -3.40 0.50
CA PRO A 33 16.66 -4.44 -0.50
C PRO A 33 17.86 -5.40 -0.63
N LEU A 34 17.60 -6.62 -1.10
CA LEU A 34 18.64 -7.65 -1.29
C LEU A 34 19.62 -7.27 -2.41
N PRO A 35 20.95 -7.23 -2.15
CA PRO A 35 21.95 -6.99 -3.18
C PRO A 35 22.02 -8.10 -4.24
N ARG A 36 22.33 -7.75 -5.49
CA ARG A 36 22.45 -8.71 -6.61
C ARG A 36 23.41 -9.86 -6.34
N GLN A 37 24.57 -9.58 -5.76
CA GLN A 37 25.59 -10.60 -5.49
C GLN A 37 26.28 -10.34 -4.16
N ILE A 38 26.41 -11.41 -3.36
CA ILE A 38 27.14 -11.41 -2.09
C ILE A 38 28.13 -12.58 -2.10
N ASN A 39 29.41 -12.28 -2.37
CA ASN A 39 30.47 -13.26 -2.52
C ASN A 39 31.39 -13.25 -1.29
N MET A 40 31.10 -14.12 -0.32
CA MET A 40 31.84 -14.21 0.93
C MET A 40 33.12 -15.05 0.79
N VAL A 41 34.22 -14.61 1.43
CA VAL A 41 35.49 -15.36 1.46
C VAL A 41 35.87 -15.75 2.89
N LYS A 42 36.44 -16.95 3.05
CA LYS A 42 36.94 -17.46 4.34
C LYS A 42 38.28 -16.81 4.71
N SER A 43 38.25 -15.53 5.07
CA SER A 43 39.40 -14.77 5.57
C SER A 43 38.98 -13.82 6.70
N LYS A 44 39.96 -13.17 7.34
CA LYS A 44 39.67 -12.22 8.43
C LYS A 44 38.90 -11.01 7.89
N GLY A 45 37.78 -10.68 8.54
CA GLY A 45 36.96 -9.51 8.23
C GLY A 45 37.55 -8.19 8.74
N PHE A 46 36.92 -7.09 8.37
CA PHE A 46 37.25 -5.74 8.83
C PHE A 46 36.62 -5.48 10.20
N GLU A 47 37.42 -5.21 11.22
CA GLU A 47 36.94 -4.81 12.55
C GLU A 47 36.72 -3.29 12.57
N LEU A 48 35.57 -2.81 13.05
CA LEU A 48 35.33 -1.39 13.21
C LEU A 48 35.93 -0.89 14.54
N THR A 49 36.77 0.14 14.47
CA THR A 49 37.50 0.68 15.64
C THR A 49 37.41 2.21 15.71
N PRO A 50 37.62 2.83 16.89
CA PRO A 50 37.70 4.30 16.99
C PRO A 50 38.80 4.94 16.13
N GLN A 51 39.79 4.17 15.69
CA GLN A 51 40.89 4.61 14.82
C GLN A 51 40.53 4.50 13.32
N THR A 52 39.44 3.80 12.99
CA THR A 52 38.97 3.69 11.60
C THR A 52 38.67 5.09 11.05
N ARG A 53 39.15 5.36 9.84
CA ARG A 53 38.83 6.60 9.12
C ARG A 53 37.96 6.30 7.91
N ILE A 54 37.11 7.27 7.58
CA ILE A 54 36.36 7.28 6.31
C ILE A 54 37.11 8.20 5.35
N VAL A 55 37.58 7.64 4.24
CA VAL A 55 38.44 8.31 3.27
C VAL A 55 37.66 8.56 1.98
N TYR A 56 37.79 9.76 1.43
CA TYR A 56 37.20 10.15 0.14
C TYR A 56 38.24 10.91 -0.71
N PRO A 57 38.04 11.05 -2.03
CA PRO A 57 38.99 11.76 -2.90
C PRO A 57 39.06 13.25 -2.53
N ALA A 58 40.28 13.80 -2.49
CA ALA A 58 40.48 15.22 -2.27
C ALA A 58 39.71 16.06 -3.32
N CYS A 59 39.12 17.18 -2.89
CA CYS A 59 38.31 18.08 -3.72
C CYS A 59 36.96 17.51 -4.22
N ASP A 60 36.54 16.32 -3.82
CA ASP A 60 35.19 15.82 -4.11
C ASP A 60 34.21 16.23 -2.98
N SER A 61 33.49 17.33 -3.20
CA SER A 61 32.54 17.86 -2.21
C SER A 61 31.31 16.98 -2.01
N VAL A 62 30.94 16.17 -3.00
CA VAL A 62 29.77 15.26 -2.91
C VAL A 62 30.15 14.08 -2.03
N LEU A 63 31.25 13.40 -2.35
CA LEU A 63 31.73 12.27 -1.53
C LEU A 63 32.16 12.71 -0.13
N LYS A 64 32.57 13.98 0.07
CA LYS A 64 32.76 14.53 1.42
C LYS A 64 31.48 14.48 2.25
N LYS A 65 30.34 14.87 1.68
CA LYS A 65 29.04 14.81 2.37
C LYS A 65 28.62 13.37 2.60
N ASP A 66 28.80 12.49 1.61
CA ASP A 66 28.52 11.06 1.77
C ASP A 66 29.36 10.43 2.88
N ALA A 67 30.65 10.79 2.98
CA ALA A 67 31.54 10.36 4.07
C ALA A 67 31.06 10.85 5.44
N GLN A 68 30.56 12.08 5.53
CA GLN A 68 29.99 12.65 6.76
C GLN A 68 28.69 11.94 7.15
N LEU A 69 27.82 11.64 6.19
CA LEU A 69 26.61 10.85 6.43
C LEU A 69 26.94 9.44 6.92
N LEU A 70 27.90 8.75 6.30
CA LEU A 70 28.36 7.45 6.79
C LEU A 70 28.90 7.54 8.23
N ALA A 71 29.67 8.58 8.55
CA ALA A 71 30.16 8.78 9.91
C ALA A 71 29.01 8.95 10.91
N SER A 72 27.99 9.74 10.57
CA SER A 72 26.78 9.91 11.39
C SER A 72 26.01 8.61 11.57
N TYR A 73 25.80 7.84 10.49
CA TYR A 73 25.10 6.55 10.59
C TYR A 73 25.85 5.55 11.47
N ILE A 74 27.18 5.49 11.36
CA ILE A 74 27.99 4.64 12.25
C ILE A 74 27.87 5.11 13.70
N PHE A 75 27.94 6.43 13.94
CA PHE A 75 27.79 6.98 15.28
C PHE A 75 26.43 6.66 15.89
N GLU A 76 25.34 6.82 15.14
CA GLU A 76 23.97 6.49 15.57
C GLU A 76 23.82 5.01 15.94
N LEU A 77 24.44 4.10 15.19
CA LEU A 77 24.27 2.66 15.36
C LEU A 77 25.27 2.04 16.35
N THR A 78 26.46 2.62 16.52
CA THR A 78 27.54 2.00 17.31
C THR A 78 28.17 2.93 18.35
N GLY A 79 27.82 4.21 18.39
CA GLY A 79 28.45 5.23 19.23
C GLY A 79 29.88 5.60 18.83
N LEU A 80 30.43 5.06 17.73
CA LEU A 80 31.80 5.32 17.31
C LEU A 80 31.88 6.59 16.46
N GLN A 81 32.64 7.57 16.93
CA GLN A 81 32.85 8.82 16.21
C GLN A 81 34.06 8.70 15.26
N LEU A 82 33.80 8.28 14.02
CA LEU A 82 34.85 8.11 13.01
C LEU A 82 35.24 9.44 12.37
N LYS A 83 36.53 9.59 12.04
CA LYS A 83 37.05 10.79 11.37
C LYS A 83 36.97 10.65 9.84
N VAL A 84 36.56 11.73 9.19
CA VAL A 84 36.55 11.86 7.72
C VAL A 84 37.87 12.49 7.25
N ALA A 85 38.53 11.90 6.25
CA ALA A 85 39.85 12.32 5.76
C ALA A 85 39.96 12.19 4.23
N THR A 86 40.95 12.85 3.62
CA THR A 86 41.18 12.83 2.16
C THR A 86 42.31 11.90 1.70
N SER A 87 43.06 11.31 2.63
CA SER A 87 44.18 10.42 2.33
C SER A 87 44.22 9.25 3.32
N ALA A 88 44.39 8.04 2.80
CA ALA A 88 44.69 6.86 3.60
C ALA A 88 46.14 6.97 4.11
N THR A 89 46.33 7.36 5.37
CA THR A 89 47.68 7.43 5.97
C THR A 89 48.09 6.13 6.66
N ASP A 90 47.11 5.29 7.02
CA ASP A 90 47.30 4.01 7.70
C ASP A 90 46.51 2.89 6.98
N ALA A 91 46.91 1.62 7.15
CA ALA A 91 46.00 0.51 6.91
C ALA A 91 44.84 0.60 7.92
N HIS A 92 43.63 0.13 7.57
CA HIS A 92 42.39 0.13 8.39
C HIS A 92 41.40 1.31 8.16
N ASN A 93 41.00 1.53 6.90
CA ASN A 93 40.05 2.59 6.51
C ASN A 93 38.80 2.05 5.79
N ILE A 94 37.76 2.88 5.74
CA ILE A 94 36.64 2.77 4.80
C ILE A 94 36.87 3.79 3.68
N GLU A 95 37.10 3.32 2.46
CA GLU A 95 37.41 4.15 1.29
C GLU A 95 36.19 4.29 0.39
N LEU A 96 35.78 5.52 0.12
CA LEU A 96 34.70 5.87 -0.80
C LEU A 96 35.30 6.38 -2.10
N CYS A 97 34.85 5.86 -3.24
CA CYS A 97 35.29 6.33 -4.55
C CYS A 97 34.23 6.11 -5.64
N THR A 98 34.44 6.76 -6.78
CA THR A 98 33.63 6.57 -8.00
C THR A 98 34.43 5.86 -9.10
N GLY A 99 33.84 5.74 -10.29
CA GLY A 99 34.52 5.26 -11.48
C GLY A 99 34.41 3.75 -11.69
N LEU A 100 33.48 3.07 -11.01
CA LEU A 100 33.14 1.69 -11.35
C LEU A 100 32.66 1.63 -12.81
N PRO A 101 33.30 0.83 -13.68
CA PRO A 101 32.86 0.67 -15.07
C PRO A 101 31.57 -0.14 -15.14
N HIS A 102 30.42 0.55 -15.15
CA HIS A 102 29.10 -0.08 -15.23
C HIS A 102 28.12 0.83 -16.00
N PRO A 103 27.21 0.27 -16.83
CA PRO A 103 26.24 1.08 -17.58
C PRO A 103 25.21 1.78 -16.67
N ASN A 104 24.80 1.14 -15.58
CA ASN A 104 23.94 1.75 -14.57
C ASN A 104 24.76 2.66 -13.65
N LYS A 105 24.42 3.96 -13.60
CA LYS A 105 25.12 4.98 -12.79
C LYS A 105 24.93 4.82 -11.29
N GLU A 106 23.92 4.09 -10.85
CA GLU A 106 23.63 3.81 -9.44
C GLU A 106 24.24 2.49 -8.97
N ALA A 107 25.02 1.80 -9.82
CA ALA A 107 25.72 0.58 -9.46
C ALA A 107 26.88 0.84 -8.49
N TYR A 108 27.18 -0.16 -7.64
CA TYR A 108 28.35 -0.14 -6.77
C TYR A 108 28.96 -1.52 -6.55
N SER A 109 30.22 -1.52 -6.13
CA SER A 109 30.95 -2.67 -5.59
C SER A 109 31.48 -2.31 -4.20
N MET A 110 31.22 -3.17 -3.21
CA MET A 110 31.77 -3.06 -1.85
C MET A 110 32.69 -4.25 -1.59
N ARG A 111 33.99 -3.98 -1.41
CA ARG A 111 35.00 -5.00 -1.11
C ARG A 111 35.46 -4.87 0.33
N VAL A 112 35.46 -5.98 1.07
CA VAL A 112 35.81 -6.02 2.48
C VAL A 112 36.97 -6.97 2.71
N SER A 113 38.04 -6.47 3.33
CA SER A 113 39.20 -7.24 3.81
C SER A 113 39.55 -6.83 5.24
N ALA A 114 40.46 -7.56 5.89
CA ALA A 114 40.93 -7.19 7.22
C ALA A 114 41.56 -5.78 7.32
N GLN A 115 42.04 -5.24 6.20
CA GLN A 115 42.75 -3.96 6.15
C GLN A 115 41.88 -2.80 5.69
N LYS A 116 40.81 -3.04 4.93
CA LYS A 116 39.93 -1.95 4.48
C LYS A 116 38.58 -2.43 3.97
N ILE A 117 37.63 -1.49 3.95
CA ILE A 117 36.41 -1.56 3.16
C ILE A 117 36.56 -0.56 2.02
N THR A 118 36.33 -0.97 0.78
CA THR A 118 36.28 -0.05 -0.37
C THR A 118 34.88 -0.09 -0.97
N ILE A 119 34.20 1.05 -1.02
CA ILE A 119 32.91 1.25 -1.69
C ILE A 119 33.14 2.07 -2.95
N GLN A 120 33.02 1.43 -4.10
CA GLN A 120 33.23 2.05 -5.41
C GLN A 120 31.93 2.09 -6.20
N GLY A 121 31.37 3.28 -6.39
CA GLY A 121 30.18 3.51 -7.21
C GLY A 121 30.50 3.81 -8.67
N ALA A 122 29.55 3.60 -9.58
CA ALA A 122 29.63 4.09 -10.95
C ALA A 122 29.46 5.61 -11.03
N SER A 123 28.80 6.19 -10.03
CA SER A 123 28.70 7.62 -9.73
C SER A 123 28.64 7.82 -8.21
N ALA A 124 28.57 9.07 -7.74
CA ALA A 124 28.40 9.36 -6.32
C ALA A 124 27.12 8.73 -5.73
N ALA A 125 26.01 8.70 -6.48
CA ALA A 125 24.79 8.02 -6.05
C ALA A 125 24.99 6.51 -5.85
N GLY A 126 25.74 5.86 -6.73
CA GLY A 126 26.12 4.46 -6.54
C GLY A 126 26.93 4.25 -5.26
N THR A 127 27.92 5.11 -5.00
CA THR A 127 28.70 5.06 -3.75
C THR A 127 27.81 5.26 -2.53
N PHE A 128 26.84 6.17 -2.59
CA PHE A 128 25.86 6.40 -1.54
C PHE A 128 24.98 5.17 -1.27
N TYR A 129 24.51 4.45 -2.29
CA TYR A 129 23.75 3.21 -2.07
C TYR A 129 24.63 2.10 -1.47
N GLY A 130 25.92 2.04 -1.82
CA GLY A 130 26.88 1.18 -1.13
C GLY A 130 27.03 1.52 0.35
N ILE A 131 27.03 2.81 0.71
CA ILE A 131 26.98 3.27 2.10
C ILE A 131 25.69 2.80 2.80
N GLN A 132 24.55 2.87 2.13
CA GLN A 132 23.28 2.39 2.70
C GLN A 132 23.30 0.87 2.96
N THR A 133 23.96 0.09 2.11
CA THR A 133 24.16 -1.35 2.34
C THR A 133 25.09 -1.60 3.52
N LEU A 134 26.19 -0.86 3.64
CA LEU A 134 27.06 -0.94 4.80
C LEU A 134 26.31 -0.58 6.10
N ARG A 135 25.54 0.52 6.09
CA ARG A 135 24.68 0.96 7.21
C ARG A 135 23.74 -0.15 7.66
N LYS A 136 22.99 -0.72 6.71
CA LYS A 136 22.01 -1.78 6.98
C LYS A 136 22.62 -3.13 7.34
N ALA A 137 23.94 -3.29 7.20
CA ALA A 137 24.62 -4.51 7.61
C ALA A 137 25.10 -4.47 9.07
N ILE A 138 25.14 -3.28 9.70
CA ILE A 138 25.65 -3.09 11.06
C ILE A 138 24.68 -3.75 12.05
N PRO A 139 25.13 -4.71 12.89
CA PRO A 139 24.30 -5.36 13.88
C PRO A 139 23.92 -4.38 15.01
N LEU A 140 22.66 -4.42 15.45
CA LEU A 140 22.10 -3.51 16.46
C LEU A 140 22.04 -4.11 17.88
N ASN A 141 22.38 -5.39 18.02
CA ASN A 141 22.27 -6.12 19.27
C ASN A 141 23.64 -6.21 19.97
N GLY A 142 23.93 -5.26 20.86
CA GLY A 142 24.86 -5.47 21.97
C GLY A 142 26.11 -4.58 22.01
N GLU A 143 26.59 -4.35 23.23
CA GLU A 143 27.93 -3.81 23.50
C GLU A 143 28.98 -4.79 22.95
N GLY A 144 29.76 -4.36 21.97
CA GLY A 144 30.76 -5.22 21.34
C GLY A 144 31.37 -4.63 20.07
N LYS A 145 32.47 -5.22 19.63
CA LYS A 145 33.18 -4.83 18.40
C LYS A 145 32.37 -5.29 17.18
N VAL A 146 32.09 -4.38 16.25
CA VAL A 146 31.46 -4.71 14.96
C VAL A 146 32.53 -5.26 14.01
N VAL A 147 32.25 -6.40 13.38
CA VAL A 147 33.14 -7.01 12.39
C VAL A 147 32.39 -7.23 11.09
N PHE A 148 32.87 -6.62 10.01
CA PHE A 148 32.38 -6.82 8.65
C PHE A 148 33.10 -8.02 8.02
N PRO A 149 32.42 -9.15 7.76
CA PRO A 149 33.09 -10.33 7.21
C PRO A 149 33.62 -10.07 5.80
N ALA A 150 34.75 -10.69 5.46
CA ALA A 150 35.45 -10.44 4.20
C ALA A 150 34.68 -10.99 2.99
N GLY A 151 34.70 -10.25 1.89
CA GLY A 151 33.95 -10.59 0.68
C GLY A 151 33.81 -9.43 -0.28
N GLU A 152 33.01 -9.64 -1.32
CA GLU A 152 32.63 -8.65 -2.31
C GLU A 152 31.10 -8.64 -2.49
N ILE A 153 30.51 -7.45 -2.45
CA ILE A 153 29.11 -7.20 -2.75
C ILE A 153 29.06 -6.40 -4.05
N ILE A 154 28.26 -6.84 -5.02
CA ILE A 154 28.03 -6.14 -6.28
C ILE A 154 26.53 -5.91 -6.38
N ASP A 155 26.13 -4.67 -6.66
CA ASP A 155 24.72 -4.34 -6.66
C ASP A 155 24.37 -3.17 -7.59
N TYR A 156 23.13 -3.15 -8.05
CA TYR A 156 22.52 -2.10 -8.86
C TYR A 156 21.00 -2.27 -8.92
N PRO A 157 20.24 -1.16 -9.05
CA PRO A 157 18.79 -1.21 -9.07
C PRO A 157 18.25 -1.80 -10.37
N GLN A 158 17.13 -2.52 -10.26
CA GLN A 158 16.30 -3.00 -11.37
C GLN A 158 15.66 -1.83 -12.13
N TYR A 159 15.11 -0.85 -11.40
CA TYR A 159 14.43 0.31 -11.98
C TYR A 159 15.17 1.61 -11.70
N ALA A 160 15.24 2.47 -12.72
CA ALA A 160 15.86 3.79 -12.60
C ALA A 160 15.01 4.77 -11.78
N TYR A 161 13.67 4.65 -11.86
CA TYR A 161 12.75 5.43 -11.04
C TYR A 161 12.22 4.58 -9.89
N ARG A 162 12.63 4.93 -8.66
CA ARG A 162 12.16 4.30 -7.42
C ARG A 162 11.52 5.39 -6.59
N GLY A 163 10.19 5.39 -6.56
CA GLY A 163 9.38 6.49 -6.07
C GLY A 163 8.72 6.23 -4.72
N ALA A 164 8.52 7.30 -3.96
CA ALA A 164 7.48 7.37 -2.95
C ALA A 164 6.82 8.75 -3.01
N MET A 165 5.50 8.80 -2.86
CA MET A 165 4.71 10.03 -2.87
C MET A 165 4.20 10.37 -1.47
N LEU A 166 4.22 11.67 -1.14
CA LEU A 166 3.58 12.23 0.04
C LEU A 166 2.62 13.35 -0.38
N ASP A 167 1.36 13.18 -0.04
CA ASP A 167 0.37 14.24 -0.04
C ASP A 167 0.55 15.13 1.20
N VAL A 168 0.68 16.43 0.95
CA VAL A 168 0.74 17.45 2.00
C VAL A 168 -0.43 18.46 1.89
N ALA A 169 -1.29 18.27 0.89
CA ALA A 169 -2.44 19.10 0.61
C ALA A 169 -3.63 18.74 1.51
N ARG A 170 -3.98 17.46 1.66
CA ARG A 170 -5.10 17.05 2.53
C ARG A 170 -4.76 17.29 4.00
N HIS A 171 -3.58 16.88 4.48
CA HIS A 171 -3.00 17.33 5.75
C HIS A 171 -1.59 17.88 5.57
N PHE A 172 -1.26 18.99 6.24
CA PHE A 172 0.02 19.68 6.08
C PHE A 172 1.07 19.12 7.03
N PHE A 173 2.30 18.94 6.55
CA PHE A 173 3.45 18.48 7.31
C PHE A 173 4.59 19.49 7.22
N GLY A 174 5.16 19.88 8.36
CA GLY A 174 6.25 20.86 8.40
C GLY A 174 7.56 20.37 7.76
N VAL A 175 8.53 21.28 7.62
CA VAL A 175 9.84 21.01 7.00
C VAL A 175 10.54 19.79 7.61
N ASP A 176 10.54 19.67 8.94
CA ASP A 176 11.22 18.56 9.62
C ASP A 176 10.57 17.22 9.31
N ALA A 177 9.23 17.15 9.25
CA ALA A 177 8.53 15.92 8.89
C ALA A 177 8.84 15.49 7.44
N VAL A 178 8.96 16.45 6.52
CA VAL A 178 9.36 16.17 5.12
C VAL A 178 10.81 15.69 5.05
N LYS A 179 11.72 16.27 5.86
CA LYS A 179 13.11 15.78 5.96
C LYS A 179 13.19 14.36 6.51
N THR A 180 12.43 14.06 7.57
CA THR A 180 12.32 12.68 8.09
C THR A 180 11.77 11.73 7.04
N PHE A 181 10.78 12.16 6.24
CA PHE A 181 10.30 11.36 5.11
C PHE A 181 11.42 11.07 4.11
N ILE A 182 12.22 12.08 3.73
CA ILE A 182 13.39 11.92 2.86
C ILE A 182 14.45 10.96 3.47
N ASP A 183 14.68 11.01 4.78
CA ASP A 183 15.56 10.06 5.48
C ASP A 183 15.04 8.62 5.40
N MET A 184 13.72 8.42 5.53
CA MET A 184 13.09 7.12 5.30
C MET A 184 13.34 6.66 3.85
N LEU A 185 13.17 7.51 2.85
CA LEU A 185 13.41 7.15 1.45
C LEU A 185 14.88 6.75 1.21
N ALA A 186 15.82 7.50 1.78
CA ALA A 186 17.25 7.22 1.66
C ALA A 186 17.65 5.87 2.27
N LEU A 187 17.09 5.52 3.45
CA LEU A 187 17.29 4.22 4.09
C LEU A 187 16.85 3.05 3.19
N HIS A 188 15.83 3.28 2.36
CA HIS A 188 15.23 2.31 1.45
C HIS A 188 15.81 2.36 0.02
N ASN A 189 16.88 3.13 -0.23
CA ASN A 189 17.47 3.33 -1.55
C ASN A 189 16.48 3.91 -2.61
N ILE A 190 15.43 4.60 -2.18
CA ILE A 190 14.46 5.30 -3.03
C ILE A 190 15.09 6.62 -3.51
N ASN A 191 14.88 6.99 -4.77
CA ASN A 191 15.58 8.11 -5.42
C ASN A 191 14.67 9.19 -6.00
N ASN A 192 13.35 8.99 -5.97
CA ASN A 192 12.38 10.01 -6.37
C ASN A 192 11.36 10.22 -5.24
N PHE A 193 11.32 11.44 -4.73
CA PHE A 193 10.28 11.92 -3.83
C PHE A 193 9.24 12.68 -4.64
N HIS A 194 8.08 12.08 -4.85
CA HIS A 194 6.96 12.73 -5.49
C HIS A 194 6.16 13.54 -4.45
N TRP A 195 6.12 14.86 -4.61
CA TRP A 195 5.58 15.75 -3.60
C TRP A 195 4.32 16.44 -4.11
N HIS A 196 3.17 15.98 -3.63
CA HIS A 196 1.86 16.49 -3.99
C HIS A 196 1.51 17.71 -3.14
N LEU A 197 1.71 18.89 -3.74
CA LEU A 197 1.76 20.17 -3.02
C LEU A 197 0.42 20.92 -3.02
N THR A 198 -0.53 20.53 -3.86
CA THR A 198 -1.77 21.29 -4.05
C THR A 198 -2.93 20.38 -4.35
N ASP A 199 -4.04 20.61 -3.65
CA ASP A 199 -5.31 19.94 -3.89
C ASP A 199 -6.47 20.84 -3.44
N ASP A 200 -7.71 20.36 -3.54
CA ASP A 200 -8.94 21.05 -3.15
C ASP A 200 -8.94 21.57 -1.71
N GLN A 201 -8.35 20.82 -0.78
CA GLN A 201 -8.35 21.10 0.67
C GLN A 201 -7.14 21.93 1.12
N GLY A 202 -6.24 22.29 0.19
CA GLY A 202 -5.29 23.37 0.43
C GLY A 202 -4.12 23.47 -0.54
N TRP A 203 -3.60 24.68 -0.66
CA TRP A 203 -2.44 25.03 -1.49
C TRP A 203 -1.18 25.20 -0.62
N ARG A 204 -0.11 24.43 -0.87
CA ARG A 204 1.04 24.35 0.05
C ARG A 204 2.33 25.00 -0.43
N ILE A 205 2.35 25.65 -1.60
CA ILE A 205 3.56 26.25 -2.16
C ILE A 205 3.44 27.76 -2.37
N GLU A 206 4.43 28.53 -1.93
CA GLU A 206 4.48 29.96 -2.22
C GLU A 206 4.77 30.23 -3.70
N ILE A 207 3.83 30.92 -4.38
CA ILE A 207 3.99 31.46 -5.74
C ILE A 207 3.96 32.99 -5.65
N LYS A 208 5.07 33.64 -5.99
CA LYS A 208 5.24 35.09 -5.78
C LYS A 208 4.26 35.90 -6.61
N LYS A 209 3.99 35.46 -7.85
CA LYS A 209 3.02 36.12 -8.74
C LYS A 209 1.57 36.03 -8.23
N TYR A 210 1.25 35.01 -7.42
CA TYR A 210 -0.11 34.72 -6.96
C TYR A 210 -0.19 34.55 -5.44
N PRO A 211 0.01 35.62 -4.64
CA PRO A 211 0.16 35.53 -3.18
C PRO A 211 -1.09 35.03 -2.44
N LEU A 212 -2.30 35.22 -3.00
CA LEU A 212 -3.54 34.73 -2.37
C LEU A 212 -3.61 33.19 -2.30
N LEU A 213 -2.82 32.46 -3.09
CA LEU A 213 -2.77 30.99 -3.01
C LEU A 213 -2.33 30.54 -1.61
N THR A 214 -1.35 31.20 -1.00
CA THR A 214 -0.91 30.85 0.36
C THR A 214 -1.53 31.73 1.44
N GLN A 215 -1.88 32.98 1.15
CA GLN A 215 -2.52 33.86 2.14
C GLN A 215 -3.96 33.44 2.47
N LYS A 216 -4.66 32.81 1.52
CA LYS A 216 -6.04 32.35 1.69
C LYS A 216 -6.17 30.83 1.52
N ALA A 217 -5.76 30.31 0.37
CA ALA A 217 -6.08 28.93 0.00
C ALA A 217 -5.24 27.85 0.70
N ALA A 218 -4.24 28.24 1.50
CA ALA A 218 -3.51 27.33 2.38
C ALA A 218 -4.28 26.99 3.68
N PHE A 219 -5.44 27.59 3.92
CA PHE A 219 -6.18 27.42 5.19
C PHE A 219 -7.63 27.05 4.93
N ARG A 220 -8.16 26.14 5.76
CA ARG A 220 -9.57 25.76 5.81
C ARG A 220 -10.09 25.83 7.25
N PRO A 221 -11.38 26.13 7.46
CA PRO A 221 -11.92 26.35 8.80
C PRO A 221 -12.10 25.07 9.61
N GLU A 222 -12.23 23.91 8.96
CA GLU A 222 -12.55 22.63 9.58
C GLU A 222 -12.18 21.48 8.64
N THR A 223 -12.14 20.25 9.17
CA THR A 223 -11.80 19.04 8.42
C THR A 223 -12.81 17.92 8.70
N ALA A 224 -13.19 17.15 7.68
CA ALA A 224 -14.06 15.98 7.81
C ALA A 224 -13.48 14.92 8.77
N ILE A 225 -14.36 14.25 9.52
CA ILE A 225 -14.01 13.21 10.48
C ILE A 225 -14.31 11.84 9.88
N GLY A 226 -13.27 11.04 9.64
CA GLY A 226 -13.41 9.69 9.10
C GLY A 226 -14.19 9.69 7.78
N HIS A 227 -15.08 8.71 7.62
CA HIS A 227 -16.00 8.58 6.48
C HIS A 227 -17.41 8.98 6.91
N THR A 228 -17.57 10.17 7.52
CA THR A 228 -18.85 10.67 8.04
C THR A 228 -19.12 12.10 7.56
N ASP A 229 -20.38 12.53 7.63
CA ASP A 229 -20.78 13.92 7.31
C ASP A 229 -20.36 14.94 8.39
N LYS A 230 -19.65 14.50 9.45
CA LYS A 230 -19.21 15.35 10.55
C LYS A 230 -17.87 15.99 10.26
N LYS A 231 -17.67 17.18 10.81
CA LYS A 231 -16.41 17.94 10.75
C LYS A 231 -15.94 18.31 12.14
N ASP A 232 -14.64 18.52 12.29
CA ASP A 232 -14.02 18.74 13.60
C ASP A 232 -14.08 20.19 14.10
N GLY A 233 -14.51 21.14 13.27
CA GLY A 233 -14.57 22.57 13.62
C GLY A 233 -13.20 23.21 13.89
N LYS A 234 -12.10 22.57 13.47
CA LYS A 234 -10.74 23.03 13.77
C LYS A 234 -10.06 23.62 12.53
N PRO A 235 -9.64 24.89 12.57
CA PRO A 235 -8.87 25.47 11.48
C PRO A 235 -7.59 24.67 11.22
N HIS A 236 -7.33 24.39 9.95
CA HIS A 236 -6.16 23.64 9.50
C HIS A 236 -5.47 24.39 8.35
N GLY A 237 -4.15 24.38 8.32
CA GLY A 237 -3.42 24.94 7.20
C GLY A 237 -1.91 24.97 7.39
N GLY A 238 -1.25 25.73 6.51
CA GLY A 238 0.20 25.80 6.39
C GLY A 238 0.64 25.69 4.94
N TYR A 239 1.82 26.21 4.65
CA TYR A 239 2.46 26.18 3.33
C TYR A 239 3.98 26.32 3.50
N TYR A 240 4.72 25.98 2.44
CA TYR A 240 6.17 26.17 2.36
C TYR A 240 6.48 27.46 1.60
N THR A 241 7.33 28.28 2.19
CA THR A 241 7.99 29.37 1.48
C THR A 241 8.94 28.82 0.43
N GLN A 242 9.26 29.61 -0.59
CA GLN A 242 10.26 29.22 -1.58
C GLN A 242 11.65 28.93 -0.96
N GLN A 243 11.99 29.58 0.15
CA GLN A 243 13.24 29.33 0.86
C GLN A 243 13.26 27.98 1.56
N GLN A 244 12.15 27.60 2.22
CA GLN A 244 12.01 26.27 2.83
C GLN A 244 12.04 25.17 1.78
N ILE A 245 11.44 25.39 0.60
CA ILE A 245 11.52 24.44 -0.52
C ILE A 245 12.96 24.27 -0.98
N LYS A 246 13.72 25.35 -1.18
CA LYS A 246 15.14 25.27 -1.56
C LYS A 246 15.97 24.50 -0.52
N GLU A 247 15.68 24.70 0.76
CA GLU A 247 16.31 23.94 1.85
C GLU A 247 15.99 22.43 1.76
N ILE A 248 14.72 22.07 1.54
CA ILE A 248 14.29 20.67 1.39
C ILE A 248 14.89 20.03 0.13
N VAL A 249 14.92 20.75 -0.99
CA VAL A 249 15.54 20.31 -2.24
C VAL A 249 17.03 20.04 -2.05
N GLN A 250 17.74 20.93 -1.36
CA GLN A 250 19.14 20.70 -1.02
C GLN A 250 19.31 19.46 -0.13
N TYR A 251 18.45 19.31 0.89
CA TYR A 251 18.50 18.17 1.81
C TYR A 251 18.27 16.82 1.11
N ALA A 252 17.34 16.78 0.15
CA ALA A 252 17.10 15.62 -0.70
C ALA A 252 18.28 15.33 -1.64
N ALA A 253 18.86 16.37 -2.27
CA ALA A 253 20.02 16.21 -3.14
C ALA A 253 21.25 15.65 -2.41
N GLU A 254 21.44 16.00 -1.14
CA GLU A 254 22.49 15.42 -0.28
C GLU A 254 22.31 13.92 0.02
N ARG A 255 21.13 13.38 -0.29
CA ARG A 255 20.79 11.95 -0.20
C ARG A 255 20.56 11.31 -1.56
N HIS A 256 20.97 12.01 -2.63
CA HIS A 256 20.78 11.57 -4.02
C HIS A 256 19.30 11.30 -4.37
N ILE A 257 18.39 12.07 -3.79
CA ILE A 257 16.95 12.00 -4.04
C ILE A 257 16.51 13.21 -4.88
N ASN A 258 15.86 12.93 -6.00
CA ASN A 258 15.18 13.93 -6.81
C ASN A 258 13.80 14.21 -6.23
N ILE A 259 13.39 15.48 -6.19
CA ILE A 259 12.01 15.85 -5.86
C ILE A 259 11.24 16.09 -7.15
N VAL A 260 10.14 15.37 -7.33
CA VAL A 260 9.17 15.54 -8.42
C VAL A 260 8.00 16.35 -7.84
N PRO A 261 7.91 17.67 -8.08
CA PRO A 261 6.79 18.45 -7.58
C PRO A 261 5.53 18.16 -8.40
N GLU A 262 4.40 18.07 -7.73
CA GLU A 262 3.08 18.01 -8.36
C GLU A 262 2.24 19.22 -8.00
N ILE A 263 1.76 19.89 -9.05
CA ILE A 263 0.67 20.86 -9.01
C ILE A 263 -0.43 20.28 -9.89
N ASP A 264 -1.38 19.58 -9.28
CA ASP A 264 -2.40 18.86 -10.02
C ASP A 264 -3.35 19.81 -10.78
N MET A 265 -3.59 19.53 -12.05
CA MET A 265 -4.45 20.30 -12.93
C MET A 265 -5.01 19.44 -14.07
N PRO A 266 -6.20 19.78 -14.63
CA PRO A 266 -7.07 20.90 -14.26
C PRO A 266 -8.08 20.57 -13.15
N GLY A 267 -8.14 19.31 -12.70
CA GLY A 267 -8.85 18.86 -11.49
C GLY A 267 -8.18 19.35 -10.19
N HIS A 268 -8.70 18.95 -9.03
CA HIS A 268 -8.09 19.19 -7.71
C HIS A 268 -7.65 20.64 -7.43
N MET A 269 -8.38 21.61 -7.97
CA MET A 269 -7.97 23.01 -8.03
C MET A 269 -8.87 23.95 -7.22
N VAL A 270 -9.77 23.42 -6.39
CA VAL A 270 -10.71 24.28 -5.62
C VAL A 270 -9.98 25.24 -4.68
N ALA A 271 -8.82 24.85 -4.15
CA ALA A 271 -7.97 25.77 -3.38
C ALA A 271 -7.58 27.00 -4.24
N ALA A 272 -7.04 26.79 -5.45
CA ALA A 272 -6.69 27.89 -6.35
C ALA A 272 -7.92 28.72 -6.76
N LEU A 273 -9.05 28.07 -7.03
CA LEU A 273 -10.32 28.74 -7.34
C LEU A 273 -10.81 29.62 -6.18
N SER A 274 -10.63 29.17 -4.93
CA SER A 274 -11.01 29.96 -3.75
C SER A 274 -10.19 31.24 -3.59
N ALA A 275 -8.92 31.23 -4.02
CA ALA A 275 -8.04 32.39 -4.03
C ALA A 275 -8.33 33.31 -5.23
N TYR A 276 -8.54 32.73 -6.41
CA TYR A 276 -8.79 33.46 -7.66
C TYR A 276 -10.02 32.89 -8.40
N PRO A 277 -11.25 33.29 -8.02
CA PRO A 277 -12.46 32.68 -8.57
C PRO A 277 -12.63 32.81 -10.10
N LYS A 278 -12.01 33.83 -10.71
CA LYS A 278 -12.05 34.03 -12.17
C LYS A 278 -11.36 32.90 -12.97
N LEU A 279 -10.60 32.02 -12.29
CA LEU A 279 -9.97 30.86 -12.91
C LEU A 279 -10.99 29.74 -13.24
N GLY A 280 -12.11 29.69 -12.52
CA GLY A 280 -13.16 28.68 -12.67
C GLY A 280 -14.24 29.07 -13.68
N CYS A 281 -15.06 28.11 -14.08
CA CYS A 281 -16.07 28.31 -15.13
C CYS A 281 -17.18 29.29 -14.73
N THR A 282 -17.63 29.22 -13.47
CA THR A 282 -18.73 30.06 -12.95
C THR A 282 -18.24 31.42 -12.43
N GLY A 283 -16.94 31.57 -12.17
CA GLY A 283 -16.37 32.77 -11.55
C GLY A 283 -16.55 32.82 -10.03
N GLY A 284 -17.05 31.74 -9.40
CA GLY A 284 -17.27 31.62 -7.96
C GLY A 284 -18.71 31.93 -7.50
N PRO A 285 -18.93 32.06 -6.18
CA PRO A 285 -17.92 31.95 -5.12
C PRO A 285 -17.40 30.51 -4.94
N TYR A 286 -16.16 30.37 -4.48
CA TYR A 286 -15.55 29.09 -4.11
C TYR A 286 -14.90 29.21 -2.72
N SER A 287 -14.86 28.10 -2.00
CA SER A 287 -14.20 27.97 -0.69
C SER A 287 -13.29 26.74 -0.70
N VAL A 288 -12.15 26.81 -0.02
CA VAL A 288 -11.28 25.64 0.21
C VAL A 288 -12.12 24.51 0.79
N ARG A 289 -12.03 23.31 0.22
CA ARG A 289 -12.90 22.19 0.64
C ARG A 289 -12.53 21.71 2.03
N THR A 290 -13.55 21.33 2.78
CA THR A 290 -13.45 20.78 4.15
C THR A 290 -13.73 19.29 4.19
N GLU A 291 -13.96 18.68 3.03
CA GLU A 291 -14.37 17.29 2.82
C GLU A 291 -13.50 16.65 1.73
N TRP A 292 -13.58 15.32 1.62
CA TRP A 292 -12.79 14.51 0.71
C TRP A 292 -13.55 14.20 -0.59
N GLY A 293 -12.86 13.57 -1.55
CA GLY A 293 -13.44 13.13 -2.82
C GLY A 293 -13.32 14.15 -3.93
N ILE A 294 -14.03 13.91 -5.04
CA ILE A 294 -13.81 14.58 -6.32
C ILE A 294 -14.67 15.84 -6.44
N ALA A 295 -14.06 17.00 -6.71
CA ALA A 295 -14.78 18.25 -6.94
C ALA A 295 -15.27 18.38 -8.40
N GLU A 296 -16.47 18.92 -8.61
CA GLU A 296 -16.94 19.29 -9.95
C GLU A 296 -16.35 20.64 -10.41
N GLU A 297 -15.93 21.49 -9.48
CA GLU A 297 -15.33 22.80 -9.70
C GLU A 297 -13.85 22.67 -10.08
N VAL A 298 -13.59 22.80 -11.38
CA VAL A 298 -12.25 22.65 -11.98
C VAL A 298 -11.79 23.93 -12.68
N LEU A 299 -10.52 24.00 -13.05
CA LEU A 299 -9.99 25.10 -13.87
C LEU A 299 -10.77 25.24 -15.18
N CYS A 300 -11.09 26.47 -15.58
CA CYS A 300 -11.76 26.74 -16.85
C CYS A 300 -10.80 26.61 -18.03
N ALA A 301 -10.76 25.44 -18.67
CA ALA A 301 -9.90 25.17 -19.83
C ALA A 301 -10.22 26.06 -21.06
N GLY A 302 -11.43 26.63 -21.13
CA GLY A 302 -11.81 27.59 -22.17
C GLY A 302 -11.34 29.03 -21.96
N ASN A 303 -10.68 29.33 -20.85
CA ASN A 303 -10.25 30.68 -20.51
C ASN A 303 -8.71 30.82 -20.62
N ASP A 304 -8.24 31.65 -21.55
CA ASP A 304 -6.80 31.82 -21.81
C ASP A 304 -6.05 32.34 -20.57
N SER A 305 -6.68 33.17 -19.74
CA SER A 305 -6.05 33.63 -18.49
C SER A 305 -5.84 32.49 -17.48
N THR A 306 -6.67 31.45 -17.52
CA THR A 306 -6.52 30.27 -16.66
C THR A 306 -5.35 29.42 -17.11
N LEU A 307 -5.17 29.22 -18.42
CA LEU A 307 -3.99 28.55 -18.95
C LEU A 307 -2.71 29.34 -18.66
N GLN A 308 -2.75 30.67 -18.78
CA GLN A 308 -1.61 31.53 -18.44
C GLN A 308 -1.25 31.45 -16.95
N PHE A 309 -2.26 31.42 -16.07
CA PHE A 309 -2.05 31.19 -14.63
C PHE A 309 -1.30 29.87 -14.39
N ALA A 310 -1.72 28.77 -15.01
CA ALA A 310 -1.06 27.48 -14.87
C ALA A 310 0.40 27.53 -15.36
N LYS A 311 0.66 28.13 -16.53
CA LYS A 311 2.01 28.32 -17.08
C LYS A 311 2.90 29.15 -16.14
N ASP A 312 2.37 30.23 -15.59
CA ASP A 312 3.09 31.09 -14.64
C ASP A 312 3.47 30.35 -13.35
N VAL A 313 2.54 29.58 -12.78
CA VAL A 313 2.79 28.76 -11.58
C VAL A 313 3.90 27.76 -11.86
N ILE A 314 3.78 27.00 -12.95
CA ILE A 314 4.78 25.99 -13.33
C ILE A 314 6.14 26.62 -13.63
N ALA A 315 6.19 27.84 -14.18
CA ALA A 315 7.44 28.57 -14.37
C ALA A 315 8.17 28.83 -13.04
N GLU A 316 7.47 29.27 -11.99
CA GLU A 316 8.06 29.45 -10.66
C GLU A 316 8.44 28.10 -10.02
N VAL A 317 7.61 27.06 -10.17
CA VAL A 317 7.90 25.71 -9.67
C VAL A 317 9.21 25.17 -10.27
N MET A 318 9.40 25.27 -11.59
CA MET A 318 10.62 24.79 -12.26
C MET A 318 11.89 25.51 -11.79
N GLN A 319 11.80 26.73 -11.26
CA GLN A 319 12.93 27.45 -10.67
C GLN A 319 13.31 26.91 -9.29
N LEU A 320 12.36 26.34 -8.55
CA LEU A 320 12.56 25.82 -7.20
C LEU A 320 13.06 24.37 -7.20
N PHE A 321 12.59 23.58 -8.16
CA PHE A 321 12.90 22.15 -8.26
C PHE A 321 13.79 21.90 -9.48
N PRO A 322 15.06 21.49 -9.32
CA PRO A 322 15.97 21.29 -10.45
C PRO A 322 15.86 19.91 -11.13
N GLY A 323 15.18 18.93 -10.51
CA GLY A 323 15.08 17.55 -11.01
C GLY A 323 14.28 17.45 -12.31
N PRO A 324 14.54 16.48 -13.20
CA PRO A 324 14.05 16.54 -14.58
C PRO A 324 12.53 16.53 -14.74
N TYR A 325 11.78 15.92 -13.81
CA TYR A 325 10.34 15.72 -13.90
C TYR A 325 9.54 16.85 -13.21
N ILE A 326 8.42 17.21 -13.81
CA ILE A 326 7.35 18.03 -13.23
C ILE A 326 6.05 17.25 -13.42
N ASN A 327 5.33 16.97 -12.34
CA ASN A 327 4.03 16.31 -12.41
C ASN A 327 2.92 17.39 -12.43
N ILE A 328 1.97 17.22 -13.35
CA ILE A 328 0.80 18.10 -13.50
C ILE A 328 -0.51 17.38 -13.17
N GLY A 329 -0.44 16.20 -12.57
CA GLY A 329 -1.59 15.39 -12.17
C GLY A 329 -2.47 15.00 -13.35
N GLY A 330 -3.71 15.48 -13.36
CA GLY A 330 -4.69 15.27 -14.43
C GLY A 330 -5.73 14.18 -14.14
N ASP A 331 -5.69 13.62 -12.93
CA ASP A 331 -6.67 12.69 -12.41
C ASP A 331 -8.01 13.37 -12.11
N GLU A 332 -9.04 12.52 -11.99
CA GLU A 332 -10.34 12.85 -11.40
C GLU A 332 -10.86 14.28 -11.74
N CYS A 333 -10.87 14.62 -13.03
CA CYS A 333 -11.35 15.93 -13.51
C CYS A 333 -12.74 15.81 -14.17
N PRO A 334 -13.85 16.01 -13.42
CA PRO A 334 -15.18 15.99 -14.00
C PRO A 334 -15.38 17.01 -15.11
N LYS A 335 -16.05 16.58 -16.19
CA LYS A 335 -16.28 17.41 -17.37
C LYS A 335 -17.53 18.30 -17.26
N LYS A 336 -18.32 18.15 -16.20
CA LYS A 336 -19.63 18.79 -16.02
C LYS A 336 -19.56 20.33 -15.99
N SER A 337 -18.53 20.89 -15.36
CA SER A 337 -18.30 22.34 -15.37
C SER A 337 -18.05 22.87 -16.79
N TRP A 338 -17.35 22.11 -17.64
CA TRP A 338 -17.04 22.54 -19.01
C TRP A 338 -18.20 22.37 -19.98
N GLN A 339 -19.03 21.34 -19.79
CA GLN A 339 -20.26 21.14 -20.56
C GLN A 339 -21.19 22.36 -20.47
N ASN A 340 -21.27 22.97 -19.29
CA ASN A 340 -22.13 24.13 -19.02
C ASN A 340 -21.44 25.49 -19.19
N CYS A 341 -20.15 25.51 -19.57
CA CYS A 341 -19.37 26.74 -19.65
C CYS A 341 -19.28 27.28 -21.08
N ALA A 342 -19.85 28.47 -21.32
CA ALA A 342 -19.81 29.11 -22.64
C ALA A 342 -18.38 29.31 -23.18
N LYS A 343 -17.40 29.63 -22.31
CA LYS A 343 -15.99 29.77 -22.71
C LYS A 343 -15.39 28.43 -23.15
N CYS A 344 -15.64 27.36 -22.40
CA CYS A 344 -15.16 26.01 -22.75
C CYS A 344 -15.79 25.52 -24.05
N GLN A 345 -17.10 25.71 -24.23
CA GLN A 345 -17.78 25.34 -25.47
C GLN A 345 -17.28 26.16 -26.67
N ALA A 346 -17.03 27.46 -26.50
CA ALA A 346 -16.42 28.30 -27.53
C ALA A 346 -15.00 27.84 -27.89
N LYS A 347 -14.18 27.48 -26.89
CA LYS A 347 -12.83 26.94 -27.13
C LYS A 347 -12.88 25.62 -27.88
N ILE A 348 -13.76 24.71 -27.49
CA ILE A 348 -14.03 23.44 -28.20
C ILE A 348 -14.36 23.69 -29.67
N GLN A 349 -15.28 24.62 -29.95
CA GLN A 349 -15.65 24.97 -31.32
C GLN A 349 -14.46 25.56 -32.10
N SER A 350 -13.70 26.47 -31.49
CA SER A 350 -12.54 27.11 -32.14
C SER A 350 -11.42 26.14 -32.49
N LEU A 351 -11.25 25.08 -31.68
CA LEU A 351 -10.25 24.03 -31.87
C LEU A 351 -10.77 22.87 -32.73
N GLY A 352 -12.05 22.88 -33.13
CA GLY A 352 -12.67 21.80 -33.89
C GLY A 352 -12.72 20.47 -33.14
N LEU A 353 -12.79 20.48 -31.81
CA LEU A 353 -12.83 19.25 -31.00
C LEU A 353 -14.20 18.59 -31.10
N VAL A 354 -14.23 17.32 -31.51
CA VAL A 354 -15.46 16.54 -31.72
C VAL A 354 -15.46 15.29 -30.85
N THR A 355 -16.67 14.83 -30.51
CA THR A 355 -16.86 13.52 -29.88
C THR A 355 -16.70 12.43 -30.93
N ASP A 356 -16.03 11.34 -30.57
CA ASP A 356 -15.96 10.11 -31.36
C ASP A 356 -16.28 8.88 -30.49
N ALA A 357 -15.98 7.68 -31.00
CA ALA A 357 -16.25 6.42 -30.32
C ALA A 357 -15.44 6.21 -29.02
N GLN A 358 -14.33 6.93 -28.83
CA GLN A 358 -13.41 6.75 -27.71
C GLN A 358 -13.45 7.92 -26.72
N HIS A 359 -13.66 9.15 -27.21
CA HIS A 359 -13.54 10.36 -26.40
C HIS A 359 -14.63 11.38 -26.69
N THR A 360 -15.11 12.03 -25.62
CA THR A 360 -15.98 13.21 -25.70
C THR A 360 -15.18 14.47 -26.08
N LYS A 361 -15.86 15.47 -26.65
CA LYS A 361 -15.27 16.79 -26.93
C LYS A 361 -14.67 17.47 -25.68
N GLU A 362 -15.24 17.27 -24.49
CA GLU A 362 -14.68 17.77 -23.24
C GLU A 362 -13.45 16.99 -22.75
N GLN A 363 -13.37 15.67 -22.96
CA GLN A 363 -12.13 14.91 -22.72
C GLN A 363 -11.00 15.40 -23.64
N ARG A 364 -11.31 15.68 -24.91
CA ARG A 364 -10.34 16.31 -25.82
C ARG A 364 -9.95 17.72 -25.39
N LEU A 365 -10.85 18.48 -24.73
CA LEU A 365 -10.51 19.78 -24.14
C LEU A 365 -9.51 19.63 -22.97
N GLN A 366 -9.64 18.60 -22.14
CA GLN A 366 -8.61 18.26 -21.14
C GLN A 366 -7.28 17.96 -21.81
N SER A 367 -7.27 17.08 -22.80
CA SER A 367 -6.06 16.74 -23.56
C SER A 367 -5.39 17.98 -24.16
N TYR A 368 -6.15 18.93 -24.72
CA TYR A 368 -5.63 20.22 -25.16
C TYR A 368 -4.93 20.99 -24.04
N PHE A 369 -5.61 21.17 -22.90
CA PHE A 369 -5.04 21.92 -21.77
C PHE A 369 -3.75 21.26 -21.24
N MET A 370 -3.77 19.94 -21.09
CA MET A 370 -2.62 19.16 -20.63
C MET A 370 -1.47 19.19 -21.65
N THR A 371 -1.78 19.14 -22.94
CA THR A 371 -0.79 19.25 -24.02
C THR A 371 -0.12 20.62 -24.03
N GLU A 372 -0.86 21.69 -23.80
CA GLU A 372 -0.30 23.04 -23.68
C GLU A 372 0.67 23.16 -22.50
N MET A 373 0.35 22.54 -21.36
CA MET A 373 1.21 22.51 -20.18
C MET A 373 2.44 21.62 -20.40
N ALA A 374 2.26 20.44 -20.98
CA ALA A 374 3.34 19.53 -21.35
C ALA A 374 4.33 20.18 -22.33
N ASN A 375 3.84 20.86 -23.37
CA ASN A 375 4.65 21.60 -24.33
C ASN A 375 5.43 22.72 -23.63
N PHE A 376 4.78 23.47 -22.74
CA PHE A 376 5.42 24.52 -21.96
C PHE A 376 6.58 23.97 -21.10
N ILE A 377 6.35 22.88 -20.37
CA ILE A 377 7.37 22.20 -19.54
C ILE A 377 8.52 21.69 -20.42
N THR A 378 8.21 21.04 -21.54
CA THR A 378 9.20 20.47 -22.47
C THR A 378 10.07 21.56 -23.11
N GLN A 379 9.48 22.70 -23.49
CA GLN A 379 10.21 23.85 -24.02
C GLN A 379 11.22 24.44 -23.02
N HIS A 380 11.02 24.21 -21.71
CA HIS A 380 11.95 24.60 -20.65
C HIS A 380 12.94 23.47 -20.29
N GLY A 381 13.05 22.42 -21.12
CA GLY A 381 14.02 21.33 -20.96
C GLY A 381 13.66 20.34 -19.85
N ARG A 382 12.38 20.27 -19.47
CA ARG A 382 11.88 19.39 -18.40
C ARG A 382 10.99 18.29 -18.98
N LYS A 383 10.82 17.21 -18.23
CA LYS A 383 9.92 16.11 -18.56
C LYS A 383 8.62 16.28 -17.79
N VAL A 384 7.50 16.03 -18.45
CA VAL A 384 6.18 16.08 -17.84
C VAL A 384 5.75 14.68 -17.40
N CYS A 385 5.14 14.61 -16.22
CA CYS A 385 4.44 13.43 -15.72
C CYS A 385 2.96 13.75 -15.44
N GLY A 386 2.10 12.74 -15.45
CA GLY A 386 0.71 12.84 -15.00
C GLY A 386 0.08 11.47 -14.76
N TRP A 387 -1.04 11.44 -14.06
CA TRP A 387 -1.80 10.22 -13.80
C TRP A 387 -2.39 9.64 -15.09
N ASP A 388 -2.74 8.35 -15.10
CA ASP A 388 -3.11 7.64 -16.34
C ASP A 388 -4.34 8.21 -17.08
N GLU A 389 -5.14 9.06 -16.44
CA GLU A 389 -6.15 9.92 -17.06
C GLU A 389 -5.60 10.83 -18.16
N ILE A 390 -4.31 11.19 -18.16
CA ILE A 390 -3.71 11.99 -19.24
C ILE A 390 -3.69 11.26 -20.59
N LEU A 391 -3.98 9.95 -20.61
CA LEU A 391 -4.20 9.18 -21.83
C LEU A 391 -5.54 9.54 -22.50
N GLU A 392 -6.52 10.08 -21.76
CA GLU A 392 -7.84 10.44 -22.28
C GLU A 392 -7.74 11.62 -23.25
N GLY A 393 -8.26 11.45 -24.47
CA GLY A 393 -8.25 12.49 -25.50
C GLY A 393 -6.93 12.61 -26.28
N GLY A 394 -5.91 11.84 -25.90
CA GLY A 394 -4.56 11.83 -26.50
C GLY A 394 -3.51 12.38 -25.54
N VAL A 395 -2.39 11.66 -25.40
CA VAL A 395 -1.29 12.00 -24.49
C VAL A 395 -0.28 12.93 -25.17
N ALA A 396 0.25 13.90 -24.43
CA ALA A 396 1.26 14.82 -24.94
C ALA A 396 2.56 14.06 -25.29
N PRO A 397 3.25 14.39 -26.39
CA PRO A 397 4.52 13.76 -26.75
C PRO A 397 5.53 13.82 -25.60
N ASN A 398 6.21 12.70 -25.32
CA ASN A 398 7.21 12.56 -24.24
C ASN A 398 6.65 12.66 -22.81
N ALA A 399 5.34 12.64 -22.59
CA ALA A 399 4.79 12.53 -21.24
C ALA A 399 5.07 11.15 -20.64
N THR A 400 5.41 11.12 -19.36
CA THR A 400 5.51 9.91 -18.55
C THR A 400 4.20 9.68 -17.79
N VAL A 401 3.66 8.47 -17.84
CA VAL A 401 2.35 8.13 -17.28
C VAL A 401 2.50 7.42 -15.91
N LEU A 402 1.80 7.89 -14.88
CA LEU A 402 1.67 7.22 -13.59
C LEU A 402 0.39 6.39 -13.57
N SER A 403 0.52 5.06 -13.59
CA SER A 403 -0.61 4.13 -13.66
C SER A 403 -1.10 3.77 -12.27
N TRP A 404 -2.23 4.35 -11.85
CA TRP A 404 -2.77 4.21 -10.50
C TRP A 404 -4.08 3.43 -10.45
N ARG A 405 -4.93 3.50 -11.49
CA ARG A 405 -6.23 2.79 -11.54
C ARG A 405 -6.10 1.29 -11.81
N GLY A 406 -4.86 0.80 -11.88
CA GLY A 406 -4.49 -0.55 -12.25
C GLY A 406 -3.19 -0.55 -13.06
N ILE A 407 -2.92 -1.64 -13.77
CA ILE A 407 -1.74 -1.78 -14.63
C ILE A 407 -2.01 -1.34 -16.07
N GLN A 408 -3.27 -1.18 -16.45
CA GLN A 408 -3.73 -0.98 -17.83
C GLN A 408 -3.27 0.36 -18.41
N GLY A 409 -3.21 1.42 -17.59
CA GLY A 409 -2.70 2.73 -18.01
C GLY A 409 -1.23 2.65 -18.46
N ALA A 410 -0.39 1.99 -17.67
CA ALA A 410 1.01 1.75 -18.02
C ALA A 410 1.16 0.84 -19.25
N GLU A 411 0.33 -0.19 -19.40
CA GLU A 411 0.34 -1.03 -20.61
C GLU A 411 0.04 -0.20 -21.87
N GLN A 412 -0.99 0.65 -21.80
CA GLN A 412 -1.37 1.52 -22.91
C GLN A 412 -0.27 2.53 -23.23
N ALA A 413 0.29 3.19 -22.21
CA ALA A 413 1.39 4.13 -22.37
C ALA A 413 2.60 3.47 -23.05
N ALA A 414 3.01 2.29 -22.57
CA ALA A 414 4.13 1.54 -23.14
C ALA A 414 3.89 1.11 -24.59
N ARG A 415 2.66 0.71 -24.94
CA ARG A 415 2.27 0.38 -26.33
C ARG A 415 2.34 1.59 -27.26
N LEU A 416 2.08 2.79 -26.71
CA LEU A 416 2.20 4.07 -27.42
C LEU A 416 3.64 4.62 -27.44
N GLY A 417 4.60 3.94 -26.81
CA GLY A 417 6.00 4.38 -26.74
C GLY A 417 6.30 5.43 -25.67
N HIS A 418 5.39 5.61 -24.71
CA HIS A 418 5.56 6.49 -23.56
C HIS A 418 6.11 5.72 -22.36
N ASP A 419 7.02 6.35 -21.63
CA ASP A 419 7.48 5.82 -20.35
C ASP A 419 6.33 5.82 -19.33
N ALA A 420 6.31 4.81 -18.46
CA ALA A 420 5.31 4.63 -17.43
C ALA A 420 5.94 4.25 -16.09
N ILE A 421 5.31 4.71 -15.01
CA ILE A 421 5.63 4.40 -13.62
C ILE A 421 4.43 3.65 -13.04
N MET A 422 4.67 2.48 -12.47
CA MET A 422 3.64 1.68 -11.83
C MET A 422 3.38 2.16 -10.39
N CYS A 423 2.14 2.52 -10.09
CA CYS A 423 1.68 2.83 -8.74
C CYS A 423 0.22 2.40 -8.52
N PRO A 424 -0.19 1.17 -8.89
CA PRO A 424 -1.59 0.80 -8.84
C PRO A 424 -2.11 0.74 -7.40
N THR A 425 -3.37 1.14 -7.21
CA THR A 425 -4.08 1.05 -5.91
C THR A 425 -4.02 -0.34 -5.29
N SER A 426 -3.96 -1.38 -6.13
CA SER A 426 -3.90 -2.78 -5.71
C SER A 426 -2.60 -3.17 -4.99
N ASN A 427 -1.52 -2.39 -5.12
CA ASN A 427 -0.19 -2.76 -4.62
C ASN A 427 0.57 -1.62 -3.93
N MET A 428 0.26 -0.36 -4.24
CA MET A 428 1.13 0.78 -3.94
C MET A 428 0.41 1.98 -3.32
N TYR A 429 -0.81 1.81 -2.78
CA TYR A 429 -1.54 2.87 -2.08
C TYR A 429 -1.52 2.63 -0.57
N PHE A 430 -0.59 3.30 0.12
CA PHE A 430 -0.28 3.03 1.52
C PHE A 430 -1.18 3.78 2.50
N ASP A 431 -2.15 4.56 2.02
CA ASP A 431 -3.27 5.10 2.78
C ASP A 431 -4.36 4.04 3.08
N TYR A 432 -4.23 2.83 2.55
CA TYR A 432 -5.14 1.70 2.77
C TYR A 432 -4.80 0.92 4.04
N TYR A 433 -5.79 0.25 4.64
CA TYR A 433 -5.58 -0.67 5.77
C TYR A 433 -4.58 -1.77 5.40
N GLN A 434 -3.75 -2.14 6.37
CA GLN A 434 -2.69 -3.15 6.23
C GLN A 434 -2.96 -4.44 7.02
N THR A 435 -4.09 -4.51 7.73
CA THR A 435 -4.62 -5.70 8.41
C THR A 435 -6.14 -5.80 8.21
N GLU A 436 -6.68 -7.01 8.35
CA GLU A 436 -8.15 -7.23 8.34
C GLU A 436 -8.80 -6.87 9.69
N ASP A 437 -8.03 -6.72 10.77
CA ASP A 437 -8.52 -6.26 12.08
C ASP A 437 -8.72 -4.73 12.14
N ARG A 438 -9.52 -4.21 11.21
CA ARG A 438 -9.72 -2.77 11.01
C ARG A 438 -10.32 -2.06 12.23
N ALA A 439 -10.97 -2.79 13.12
CA ALA A 439 -11.57 -2.23 14.33
C ALA A 439 -10.54 -1.72 15.34
N ASN A 440 -9.32 -2.27 15.31
CA ASN A 440 -8.22 -1.90 16.19
C ASN A 440 -7.18 -0.98 15.50
N GLU A 441 -7.46 -0.57 14.26
CA GLU A 441 -6.58 0.26 13.45
C GLU A 441 -6.99 1.75 13.46
N PRO A 442 -6.04 2.68 13.25
CA PRO A 442 -6.37 4.04 12.84
C PRO A 442 -7.31 4.05 11.63
N VAL A 443 -8.20 5.03 11.56
CA VAL A 443 -9.09 5.17 10.40
C VAL A 443 -8.25 5.35 9.13
N ALA A 444 -8.52 4.54 8.12
CA ALA A 444 -7.83 4.55 6.83
C ALA A 444 -8.85 4.43 5.69
N PHE A 445 -8.39 4.52 4.45
CA PHE A 445 -9.26 4.24 3.30
C PHE A 445 -9.67 2.77 3.29
N ASN A 446 -10.91 2.47 2.92
CA ASN A 446 -11.54 1.15 3.13
C ASN A 446 -11.11 0.09 2.09
N ALA A 447 -9.81 -0.18 2.01
CA ALA A 447 -9.20 -1.21 1.18
C ALA A 447 -8.10 -1.94 1.97
N TYR A 448 -7.70 -3.14 1.52
CA TYR A 448 -6.76 -4.00 2.24
C TYR A 448 -5.49 -4.29 1.41
N LEU A 449 -4.38 -3.72 1.85
CA LEU A 449 -3.05 -3.82 1.26
C LEU A 449 -2.00 -4.22 2.31
N PRO A 450 -1.91 -5.51 2.65
CA PRO A 450 -0.86 -6.02 3.53
C PRO A 450 0.49 -6.02 2.81
N ILE A 451 1.57 -6.05 3.59
CA ILE A 451 2.95 -6.05 3.07
C ILE A 451 3.25 -7.20 2.08
N GLU A 452 2.60 -8.36 2.24
CA GLU A 452 2.71 -9.48 1.30
C GLU A 452 2.24 -9.10 -0.12
N LYS A 453 1.13 -8.36 -0.26
CA LYS A 453 0.64 -7.90 -1.58
C LYS A 453 1.57 -6.88 -2.22
N VAL A 454 2.20 -6.03 -1.41
CA VAL A 454 3.24 -5.10 -1.89
C VAL A 454 4.42 -5.91 -2.41
N TYR A 455 4.93 -6.85 -1.61
CA TYR A 455 6.07 -7.68 -1.97
C TYR A 455 5.81 -8.53 -3.22
N ALA A 456 4.61 -9.10 -3.36
CA ALA A 456 4.25 -9.95 -4.49
C ALA A 456 4.13 -9.20 -5.83
N PHE A 457 4.11 -7.86 -5.84
CA PHE A 457 3.87 -7.08 -7.06
C PHE A 457 4.94 -7.35 -8.12
N GLN A 458 4.48 -7.63 -9.35
CA GLN A 458 5.29 -7.76 -10.56
C GLN A 458 5.01 -6.55 -11.45
N PRO A 459 5.90 -5.55 -11.51
CA PRO A 459 5.62 -4.29 -12.19
C PRO A 459 5.51 -4.39 -13.70
N VAL A 460 6.17 -5.37 -14.35
CA VAL A 460 6.12 -5.53 -15.80
C VAL A 460 5.03 -6.53 -16.19
N PRO A 461 3.95 -6.09 -16.86
CA PRO A 461 2.89 -7.00 -17.30
C PRO A 461 3.40 -7.99 -18.35
N THR A 462 2.99 -9.26 -18.24
CA THR A 462 3.33 -10.32 -19.20
C THR A 462 2.70 -10.12 -20.59
N SER A 463 1.74 -9.20 -20.70
CA SER A 463 1.07 -8.80 -21.95
C SER A 463 1.95 -7.90 -22.84
N LEU A 464 3.04 -7.34 -22.32
CA LEU A 464 3.94 -6.46 -23.06
C LEU A 464 5.05 -7.25 -23.76
N THR A 465 5.40 -6.84 -24.97
CA THR A 465 6.61 -7.33 -25.64
C THR A 465 7.88 -6.87 -24.91
N PRO A 466 9.04 -7.54 -25.09
CA PRO A 466 10.29 -7.12 -24.46
C PRO A 466 10.72 -5.68 -24.78
N GLN A 467 10.34 -5.15 -25.96
CA GLN A 467 10.63 -3.76 -26.30
C GLN A 467 9.69 -2.78 -25.61
N GLN A 468 8.39 -3.09 -25.51
CA GLN A 468 7.42 -2.29 -24.77
C GLN A 468 7.69 -2.30 -23.27
N ALA A 469 8.12 -3.45 -22.72
CA ALA A 469 8.46 -3.58 -21.31
C ALA A 469 9.55 -2.60 -20.85
N LYS A 470 10.44 -2.14 -21.74
CA LYS A 470 11.46 -1.13 -21.42
C LYS A 470 10.89 0.24 -21.07
N HIS A 471 9.65 0.52 -21.47
CA HIS A 471 8.95 1.75 -21.09
C HIS A 471 8.38 1.70 -19.67
N ILE A 472 8.38 0.54 -19.00
CA ILE A 472 8.10 0.49 -17.56
C ILE A 472 9.38 0.87 -16.81
N ILE A 473 9.55 2.16 -16.55
CA ILE A 473 10.81 2.73 -16.05
C ILE A 473 10.92 2.71 -14.52
N GLY A 474 9.82 2.43 -13.81
CA GLY A 474 9.83 2.43 -12.36
C GLY A 474 8.52 2.12 -11.66
N VAL A 475 8.61 2.20 -10.33
CA VAL A 475 7.53 1.86 -9.39
C VAL A 475 7.49 2.91 -8.28
N GLN A 476 6.30 3.30 -7.85
CA GLN A 476 6.10 4.30 -6.79
C GLN A 476 5.05 3.86 -5.79
N ALA A 477 5.34 4.02 -4.50
CA ALA A 477 4.36 3.90 -3.41
C ALA A 477 3.75 5.27 -3.11
N ASN A 478 2.43 5.37 -3.01
CA ASN A 478 1.70 6.61 -2.76
C ASN A 478 1.14 6.63 -1.34
N LEU A 479 1.17 7.81 -0.71
CA LEU A 479 0.51 8.06 0.56
C LEU A 479 -0.35 9.33 0.45
N TRP A 480 -1.65 9.12 0.25
CA TRP A 480 -2.66 10.16 0.41
C TRP A 480 -2.97 10.38 1.90
N THR A 481 -3.37 11.60 2.28
CA THR A 481 -3.39 12.01 3.69
C THR A 481 -4.73 12.50 4.20
N GLU A 482 -5.86 12.06 3.65
CA GLU A 482 -7.21 12.36 4.17
C GLU A 482 -7.33 12.01 5.66
N GLN A 483 -6.80 10.84 6.05
CA GLN A 483 -6.87 10.34 7.43
C GLN A 483 -5.50 10.36 8.16
N VAL A 484 -4.43 10.72 7.45
CA VAL A 484 -3.05 10.75 7.99
C VAL A 484 -2.72 12.16 8.47
N LYS A 485 -2.65 12.36 9.80
CA LYS A 485 -2.60 13.71 10.40
C LYS A 485 -1.27 14.09 11.03
N THR A 486 -0.37 13.13 11.24
CA THR A 486 0.88 13.32 11.98
C THR A 486 2.02 12.54 11.34
N LEU A 487 3.27 12.96 11.57
CA LEU A 487 4.46 12.22 11.13
C LEU A 487 4.45 10.77 11.62
N SER A 488 4.12 10.54 12.89
CA SER A 488 4.01 9.18 13.43
C SER A 488 2.96 8.31 12.70
N HIS A 489 1.90 8.92 12.15
CA HIS A 489 0.92 8.21 11.33
C HIS A 489 1.46 7.96 9.91
N ILE A 490 2.23 8.89 9.31
CA ILE A 490 2.97 8.62 8.06
C ILE A 490 3.88 7.40 8.25
N GLU A 491 4.69 7.39 9.31
CA GLU A 491 5.60 6.28 9.59
C GLU A 491 4.84 4.95 9.75
N TYR A 492 3.74 4.96 10.50
CA TYR A 492 2.88 3.78 10.69
C TYR A 492 2.29 3.24 9.37
N MET A 493 1.84 4.12 8.48
CA MET A 493 1.25 3.71 7.20
C MET A 493 2.32 3.26 6.20
N MET A 494 3.50 3.87 6.22
CA MET A 494 4.58 3.56 5.29
C MET A 494 5.41 2.34 5.72
N LEU A 495 5.69 2.18 7.01
CA LEU A 495 6.62 1.17 7.53
C LEU A 495 5.87 0.02 8.20
N PRO A 496 6.16 -1.25 7.86
CA PRO A 496 7.27 -1.73 7.03
C PRO A 496 6.95 -1.93 5.54
N ARG A 497 5.77 -1.52 5.03
CA ARG A 497 5.42 -1.71 3.60
C ARG A 497 6.44 -1.11 2.62
N LEU A 498 7.12 -0.03 3.00
CA LEU A 498 8.19 0.59 2.23
C LEU A 498 9.42 -0.31 2.06
N ALA A 499 9.69 -1.23 3.01
CA ALA A 499 10.72 -2.26 2.87
C ALA A 499 10.38 -3.28 1.78
N ALA A 500 9.10 -3.64 1.65
CA ALA A 500 8.66 -4.48 0.55
C ALA A 500 8.68 -3.73 -0.79
N ALA A 501 8.20 -2.48 -0.82
CA ALA A 501 8.22 -1.66 -2.03
C ALA A 501 9.64 -1.42 -2.54
N CYS A 502 10.60 -1.16 -1.65
CA CYS A 502 11.98 -0.92 -2.09
C CYS A 502 12.64 -2.18 -2.66
N GLU A 503 12.27 -3.36 -2.18
CA GLU A 503 12.75 -4.61 -2.77
C GLU A 503 12.16 -4.85 -4.16
N VAL A 504 10.88 -4.53 -4.39
CA VAL A 504 10.26 -4.52 -5.73
C VAL A 504 10.93 -3.50 -6.66
N GLN A 505 11.33 -2.35 -6.13
CA GLN A 505 11.97 -1.26 -6.87
C GLN A 505 13.44 -1.54 -7.23
N TRP A 506 14.14 -2.33 -6.42
CA TRP A 506 15.59 -2.49 -6.49
C TRP A 506 16.05 -3.87 -6.97
N SER A 507 15.57 -4.95 -6.35
CA SER A 507 16.01 -6.31 -6.64
C SER A 507 15.39 -6.84 -7.93
N SER A 508 16.00 -7.84 -8.59
CA SER A 508 15.29 -8.46 -9.72
C SER A 508 14.14 -9.33 -9.26
N GLU A 509 13.16 -9.47 -10.16
CA GLU A 509 12.01 -10.36 -9.95
C GLU A 509 12.41 -11.82 -9.68
N GLN A 510 13.54 -12.28 -10.24
CA GLN A 510 14.06 -13.64 -10.06
C GLN A 510 14.63 -13.91 -8.67
N GLU A 511 15.01 -12.85 -7.94
CA GLU A 511 15.64 -12.92 -6.61
C GLU A 511 14.61 -12.74 -5.48
N LYS A 512 13.36 -12.42 -5.79
CA LYS A 512 12.30 -12.18 -4.80
C LYS A 512 11.83 -13.50 -4.18
N ASP A 513 11.98 -13.60 -2.86
CA ASP A 513 11.48 -14.69 -2.04
C ASP A 513 10.95 -14.11 -0.72
N TYR A 514 9.64 -14.23 -0.50
CA TYR A 514 8.99 -13.61 0.65
C TYR A 514 9.45 -14.21 1.99
N GLY A 515 9.73 -15.52 2.03
CA GLY A 515 10.26 -16.17 3.22
C GLY A 515 11.65 -15.66 3.59
N SER A 516 12.49 -15.41 2.58
CA SER A 516 13.82 -14.80 2.73
C SER A 516 13.72 -13.34 3.16
N PHE A 517 12.79 -12.56 2.59
CA PHE A 517 12.49 -11.20 3.02
C PHE A 517 12.11 -11.13 4.49
N LEU A 518 11.22 -12.01 4.97
CA LEU A 518 10.82 -12.07 6.38
C LEU A 518 11.97 -12.45 7.33
N GLN A 519 13.02 -13.13 6.86
CA GLN A 519 14.22 -13.38 7.66
C GLN A 519 15.11 -12.13 7.80
N ARG A 520 15.05 -11.20 6.84
CA ARG A 520 15.81 -9.93 6.86
C ARG A 520 15.06 -8.80 7.57
N LEU A 521 13.72 -8.84 7.53
CA LEU A 521 12.85 -7.81 8.09
C LEU A 521 13.14 -7.46 9.56
N PRO A 522 13.39 -8.42 10.50
CA PRO A 522 13.68 -8.09 11.89
C PRO A 522 14.82 -7.10 12.08
N HIS A 523 15.86 -7.20 11.26
CA HIS A 523 16.98 -6.27 11.33
C HIS A 523 16.59 -4.87 10.86
N MET A 524 15.77 -4.77 9.82
CA MET A 524 15.22 -3.49 9.35
C MET A 524 14.31 -2.83 10.41
N LEU A 525 13.50 -3.62 11.12
CA LEU A 525 12.65 -3.12 12.22
C LEU A 525 13.48 -2.57 13.39
N GLN A 526 14.61 -3.22 13.71
CA GLN A 526 15.55 -2.68 14.69
C GLN A 526 16.16 -1.35 14.22
N LEU A 527 16.47 -1.21 12.92
CA LEU A 527 16.96 0.05 12.35
C LEU A 527 15.90 1.15 12.46
N TYR A 528 14.63 0.86 12.19
CA TYR A 528 13.54 1.82 12.41
C TYR A 528 13.47 2.28 13.85
N LYS A 529 13.54 1.34 14.79
CA LYS A 529 13.56 1.65 16.22
C LYS A 529 14.76 2.51 16.60
N ALA A 530 15.95 2.23 16.06
CA ALA A 530 17.15 3.05 16.29
C ALA A 530 17.03 4.46 15.71
N CYS A 531 16.32 4.61 14.58
CA CYS A 531 16.00 5.91 13.99
C CYS A 531 14.81 6.63 14.66
N GLY A 532 14.12 5.97 15.59
CA GLY A 532 12.94 6.50 16.28
C GLY A 532 11.64 6.47 15.47
N TYR A 533 11.58 5.70 14.38
CA TYR A 533 10.38 5.62 13.54
C TYR A 533 9.34 4.66 14.12
N ARG A 534 8.06 5.05 14.06
CA ARG A 534 6.94 4.15 14.36
C ARG A 534 6.63 3.26 13.16
N CYS A 535 6.58 1.95 13.35
CA CYS A 535 6.14 1.03 12.31
C CYS A 535 4.92 0.24 12.77
N ALA A 536 4.14 -0.24 11.80
CA ALA A 536 3.07 -1.19 12.07
C ALA A 536 3.64 -2.61 12.26
N GLU A 537 2.92 -3.45 13.00
CA GLU A 537 3.39 -4.79 13.39
C GLU A 537 2.72 -5.92 12.57
N HIS A 538 2.17 -5.58 11.39
CA HIS A 538 1.48 -6.51 10.48
C HIS A 538 2.44 -7.06 9.42
N TYR A 539 3.17 -8.11 9.78
CA TYR A 539 4.24 -8.63 8.91
C TYR A 539 3.78 -9.75 7.97
N PHE A 540 2.87 -10.61 8.43
CA PHE A 540 2.31 -11.72 7.66
C PHE A 540 1.07 -12.27 8.37
N THR A 541 0.32 -13.15 7.71
CA THR A 541 -0.88 -13.80 8.27
C THR A 541 -0.79 -15.32 8.17
N VAL A 542 -1.53 -16.04 9.01
CA VAL A 542 -1.73 -17.49 8.86
C VAL A 542 -2.82 -17.74 7.81
N SER A 543 -2.43 -18.33 6.68
CA SER A 543 -3.36 -18.80 5.68
C SER A 543 -4.14 -20.01 6.18
N THR A 544 -5.46 -19.91 6.17
CA THR A 544 -6.37 -20.98 6.60
C THR A 544 -7.14 -21.50 5.40
N VAL A 545 -6.90 -22.76 5.03
CA VAL A 545 -7.64 -23.48 3.99
C VAL A 545 -8.64 -24.40 4.68
N LEU A 546 -9.92 -24.18 4.39
CA LEU A 546 -11.03 -24.94 4.94
C LEU A 546 -11.65 -25.76 3.81
N THR A 547 -11.51 -27.08 3.92
CA THR A 547 -12.01 -28.02 2.92
C THR A 547 -13.12 -28.85 3.53
N PRO A 548 -14.37 -28.67 3.10
CA PRO A 548 -15.47 -29.50 3.56
C PRO A 548 -15.25 -30.97 3.16
N SER A 549 -15.44 -31.90 4.10
CA SER A 549 -15.24 -33.33 3.82
C SER A 549 -16.41 -33.88 2.99
N PRO A 550 -16.15 -34.56 1.85
CA PRO A 550 -17.18 -35.28 1.12
C PRO A 550 -17.75 -36.47 1.91
N LYS A 551 -16.99 -36.97 2.90
CA LYS A 551 -17.30 -38.14 3.72
C LYS A 551 -17.70 -37.74 5.14
N GLY A 552 -18.76 -36.93 5.27
CA GLY A 552 -19.42 -36.64 6.55
C GLY A 552 -19.56 -35.15 6.87
N GLN A 553 -20.28 -34.85 7.95
CA GLN A 553 -20.44 -33.50 8.50
C GLN A 553 -19.14 -33.08 9.21
N ALA A 554 -18.13 -32.71 8.44
CA ALA A 554 -16.85 -32.33 8.99
C ALA A 554 -16.08 -31.36 8.07
N MET A 555 -15.28 -30.50 8.68
CA MET A 555 -14.39 -29.56 8.00
C MET A 555 -12.94 -29.98 8.20
N GLU A 556 -12.19 -30.17 7.13
CA GLU A 556 -10.73 -30.27 7.20
C GLU A 556 -10.12 -28.87 7.24
N VAL A 557 -9.23 -28.63 8.20
CA VAL A 557 -8.54 -27.37 8.41
C VAL A 557 -7.07 -27.58 8.14
N ALA A 558 -6.54 -26.89 7.13
CA ALA A 558 -5.12 -26.79 6.87
C ALA A 558 -4.65 -25.35 7.12
N LEU A 559 -3.66 -25.21 8.00
CA LEU A 559 -3.03 -23.94 8.31
C LEU A 559 -1.65 -23.88 7.66
N SER A 560 -1.26 -22.70 7.17
CA SER A 560 0.06 -22.45 6.62
C SER A 560 0.51 -21.01 6.90
N ALA A 561 1.82 -20.82 6.98
CA ALA A 561 2.46 -19.53 7.21
C ALA A 561 3.78 -19.50 6.41
N PRO A 562 4.27 -18.33 6.00
CA PRO A 562 5.49 -18.23 5.21
C PRO A 562 6.74 -18.72 5.97
N GLY A 563 7.72 -19.22 5.21
CA GLY A 563 9.02 -19.64 5.73
C GLY A 563 8.94 -20.83 6.70
N LYS A 564 9.62 -20.73 7.84
CA LYS A 564 9.69 -21.76 8.89
C LYS A 564 8.87 -21.39 10.14
N ALA A 565 7.89 -20.52 9.98
CA ALA A 565 7.10 -20.02 11.10
C ALA A 565 6.35 -21.17 11.81
N LYS A 566 6.32 -21.14 13.14
CA LYS A 566 5.59 -22.10 13.97
C LYS A 566 4.18 -21.59 14.21
N ILE A 567 3.19 -22.38 13.81
CA ILE A 567 1.77 -22.03 13.93
C ILE A 567 1.19 -22.64 15.21
N TYR A 568 0.46 -21.83 15.95
CA TYR A 568 -0.28 -22.20 17.15
C TYR A 568 -1.75 -21.82 16.97
N TYR A 569 -2.67 -22.65 17.47
CA TYR A 569 -4.09 -22.44 17.24
C TYR A 569 -4.98 -22.89 18.40
N THR A 570 -6.18 -22.34 18.42
CA THR A 570 -7.29 -22.70 19.30
C THR A 570 -8.53 -22.99 18.45
N THR A 571 -9.49 -23.75 19.00
CA THR A 571 -10.76 -24.08 18.33
C THR A 571 -11.99 -23.69 19.15
N ASP A 572 -11.77 -23.08 20.31
CA ASP A 572 -12.81 -22.60 21.23
C ASP A 572 -12.96 -21.07 21.18
N GLY A 573 -12.19 -20.39 20.34
CA GLY A 573 -12.19 -18.93 20.19
C GLY A 573 -11.30 -18.16 21.18
N SER A 574 -10.59 -18.85 22.09
CA SER A 574 -9.58 -18.21 22.95
C SER A 574 -8.39 -17.69 22.12
N GLU A 575 -7.72 -16.63 22.59
CA GLU A 575 -6.56 -16.06 21.89
C GLU A 575 -5.38 -17.06 21.88
N PRO A 576 -4.82 -17.40 20.71
CA PRO A 576 -3.71 -18.32 20.62
C PRO A 576 -2.37 -17.64 20.97
N ASN A 577 -1.44 -18.42 21.50
CA ASN A 577 -0.07 -18.02 21.85
C ASN A 577 0.88 -19.23 21.75
N GLU A 578 2.17 -19.06 22.08
CA GLU A 578 3.16 -20.14 22.04
C GLU A 578 2.85 -21.33 22.99
N GLN A 579 1.98 -21.14 24.00
CA GLN A 579 1.52 -22.19 24.91
C GLN A 579 0.28 -22.93 24.38
N SER A 580 -0.35 -22.41 23.32
CA SER A 580 -1.50 -23.04 22.67
C SER A 580 -1.10 -24.27 21.87
N LYS A 581 -2.08 -24.94 21.24
CA LYS A 581 -1.81 -26.18 20.52
C LYS A 581 -0.96 -25.92 19.27
N PRO A 582 0.22 -26.56 19.11
CA PRO A 582 1.00 -26.39 17.89
C PRO A 582 0.35 -27.12 16.72
N TYR A 583 0.31 -26.48 15.57
CA TYR A 583 -0.13 -27.10 14.32
C TYR A 583 1.01 -27.94 13.73
N LYS A 584 0.71 -29.20 13.41
CA LYS A 584 1.69 -30.16 12.85
C LYS A 584 1.24 -30.77 11.51
N LYS A 585 -0.07 -30.85 11.30
CA LYS A 585 -0.72 -31.42 10.12
C LYS A 585 -2.18 -30.98 10.10
N PRO A 586 -2.87 -31.07 8.95
CA PRO A 586 -4.30 -30.80 8.87
C PRO A 586 -5.10 -31.57 9.92
N PHE A 587 -6.16 -30.96 10.43
CA PHE A 587 -7.05 -31.55 11.42
C PHE A 587 -8.51 -31.40 11.02
N CYS A 588 -9.38 -32.25 11.58
CA CYS A 588 -10.78 -32.33 11.19
C CYS A 588 -11.69 -31.85 12.33
N LEU A 589 -12.60 -30.93 12.02
CA LEU A 589 -13.65 -30.45 12.91
C LEU A 589 -14.95 -31.18 12.61
N LYS A 590 -15.49 -31.91 13.59
CA LYS A 590 -16.79 -32.60 13.52
C LYS A 590 -17.92 -31.83 14.21
N ARG A 591 -17.61 -30.66 14.74
CA ARG A 591 -18.51 -29.75 15.45
C ARG A 591 -18.11 -28.32 15.13
N SER A 592 -19.06 -27.40 15.20
CA SER A 592 -18.80 -25.97 15.01
C SER A 592 -17.71 -25.50 15.97
N ALA A 593 -16.85 -24.62 15.47
CA ALA A 593 -15.68 -24.12 16.19
C ALA A 593 -15.30 -22.74 15.68
N THR A 594 -14.71 -21.94 16.57
CA THR A 594 -14.01 -20.71 16.20
C THR A 594 -12.53 -21.03 16.22
N ILE A 595 -11.93 -21.07 15.03
CA ILE A 595 -10.49 -21.27 14.87
C ILE A 595 -9.85 -19.90 15.01
N LYS A 596 -8.87 -19.79 15.91
CA LYS A 596 -7.91 -18.69 15.89
C LYS A 596 -6.52 -19.26 15.73
N ALA A 597 -5.69 -18.63 14.91
CA ALA A 597 -4.32 -19.05 14.67
C ALA A 597 -3.36 -17.87 14.67
N ILE A 598 -2.17 -18.11 15.21
CA ILE A 598 -1.03 -17.19 15.18
C ILE A 598 0.22 -17.97 14.80
N ALA A 599 1.15 -17.30 14.11
CA ALA A 599 2.43 -17.89 13.75
C ALA A 599 3.58 -17.03 14.24
N TYR A 600 4.67 -17.67 14.66
CA TYR A 600 5.89 -17.01 15.13
C TYR A 600 7.08 -17.42 14.25
N SER A 601 7.87 -16.44 13.82
CA SER A 601 9.11 -16.65 13.06
C SER A 601 10.19 -15.74 13.64
N ASP A 602 11.18 -16.32 14.31
CA ASP A 602 12.21 -15.60 15.05
C ASP A 602 11.60 -14.60 16.04
N SER A 603 11.80 -13.29 15.83
CA SER A 603 11.22 -12.22 16.65
C SER A 603 9.91 -11.64 16.08
N LEU A 604 9.40 -12.18 14.97
CA LEU A 604 8.16 -11.73 14.34
C LEU A 604 7.01 -12.65 14.73
N HIS A 605 5.81 -12.09 14.75
CA HIS A 605 4.56 -12.85 14.79
C HIS A 605 3.64 -12.42 13.66
N SER A 606 2.69 -13.28 13.30
CA SER A 606 1.61 -12.93 12.41
C SER A 606 0.54 -12.11 13.15
N ASP A 607 -0.37 -11.50 12.39
CA ASP A 607 -1.69 -11.18 12.94
C ASP A 607 -2.41 -12.47 13.37
N VAL A 608 -3.31 -12.37 14.35
CA VAL A 608 -4.20 -13.47 14.71
C VAL A 608 -5.26 -13.60 13.61
N THR A 609 -5.28 -14.72 12.91
CA THR A 609 -6.36 -15.02 11.97
C THR A 609 -7.50 -15.71 12.68
N LYS A 610 -8.72 -15.40 12.27
CA LYS A 610 -9.95 -15.91 12.88
C LYS A 610 -10.87 -16.44 11.79
N GLU A 611 -11.27 -17.70 11.95
CA GLU A 611 -12.21 -18.38 11.06
C GLU A 611 -13.32 -19.02 11.88
N GLN A 612 -14.56 -18.86 11.42
CA GLN A 612 -15.72 -19.51 12.03
C GLN A 612 -16.19 -20.65 11.14
N VAL A 613 -16.16 -21.86 11.69
CA VAL A 613 -16.63 -23.07 11.00
C VAL A 613 -17.93 -23.51 11.66
N ILE A 614 -18.96 -23.70 10.85
CA ILE A 614 -20.24 -24.24 11.29
C ILE A 614 -20.41 -25.66 10.73
N VAL A 615 -20.61 -26.62 11.61
CA VAL A 615 -20.94 -27.99 11.22
C VAL A 615 -22.43 -28.21 11.47
N HIS A 616 -23.18 -28.47 10.40
CA HIS A 616 -24.63 -28.62 10.43
C HIS A 616 -25.10 -29.74 9.49
N LYS A 617 -26.39 -30.08 9.51
CA LYS A 617 -26.93 -31.27 8.85
C LYS A 617 -26.88 -31.23 7.32
N ALA A 618 -27.02 -30.03 6.76
CA ALA A 618 -26.98 -29.78 5.32
C ALA A 618 -25.55 -29.65 4.77
N MET A 619 -24.52 -29.64 5.64
CA MET A 619 -23.14 -29.43 5.22
C MET A 619 -22.73 -30.44 4.13
N MET A 620 -22.28 -29.92 2.98
CA MET A 620 -21.91 -30.64 1.76
C MET A 620 -22.97 -31.57 1.17
N LYS A 621 -24.24 -31.35 1.51
CA LYS A 621 -25.35 -32.07 0.90
C LYS A 621 -25.62 -31.56 -0.52
N PRO A 622 -26.18 -32.40 -1.41
CA PRO A 622 -26.58 -31.95 -2.74
C PRO A 622 -27.54 -30.77 -2.65
N VAL A 623 -27.22 -29.71 -3.39
CA VAL A 623 -28.07 -28.52 -3.56
C VAL A 623 -28.43 -28.37 -5.03
N ARG A 624 -29.71 -28.10 -5.29
CA ARG A 624 -30.23 -27.79 -6.62
C ARG A 624 -30.83 -26.40 -6.63
N PHE A 625 -30.39 -25.56 -7.56
CA PHE A 625 -31.02 -24.29 -7.87
C PHE A 625 -32.35 -24.53 -8.63
N CYS A 626 -33.44 -24.00 -8.10
CA CYS A 626 -34.70 -23.85 -8.83
C CYS A 626 -34.73 -22.52 -9.61
N THR A 627 -34.04 -21.51 -9.08
CA THR A 627 -33.69 -20.26 -9.78
C THR A 627 -32.17 -20.11 -9.83
N PRO A 628 -31.59 -19.74 -10.99
CA PRO A 628 -30.14 -19.60 -11.09
C PRO A 628 -29.66 -18.35 -10.33
N PRO A 629 -28.47 -18.42 -9.69
CA PRO A 629 -27.81 -17.24 -9.15
C PRO A 629 -27.33 -16.31 -10.28
N ASN A 630 -26.95 -15.10 -9.92
CA ASN A 630 -26.28 -14.19 -10.84
C ASN A 630 -24.91 -14.77 -11.25
N HIS A 631 -24.63 -14.79 -12.56
CA HIS A 631 -23.39 -15.38 -13.10
C HIS A 631 -22.10 -14.81 -12.49
N ALA A 632 -22.08 -13.52 -12.12
CA ALA A 632 -20.90 -12.89 -11.52
C ALA A 632 -20.65 -13.33 -10.08
N TYR A 633 -21.67 -13.87 -9.41
CA TYR A 633 -21.65 -14.20 -7.97
C TYR A 633 -22.22 -15.60 -7.70
N GLN A 634 -22.08 -16.54 -8.64
CA GLN A 634 -22.67 -17.88 -8.52
C GLN A 634 -21.88 -18.86 -7.63
N GLY A 635 -20.66 -18.48 -7.22
CA GLY A 635 -19.72 -19.38 -6.55
C GLY A 635 -19.21 -20.50 -7.48
N ASN A 636 -18.45 -21.46 -6.93
CA ASN A 636 -17.91 -22.56 -7.73
C ASN A 636 -18.88 -23.75 -7.86
N SER A 637 -19.87 -23.85 -6.96
CA SER A 637 -20.85 -24.93 -6.95
C SER A 637 -22.10 -24.54 -6.15
N PRO A 638 -23.24 -25.25 -6.34
CA PRO A 638 -24.41 -25.07 -5.47
C PRO A 638 -24.14 -25.31 -3.98
N GLN A 639 -23.12 -26.12 -3.65
CA GLN A 639 -22.73 -26.44 -2.29
C GLN A 639 -22.09 -25.27 -1.55
N GLU A 640 -21.80 -24.16 -2.22
CA GLU A 640 -21.30 -22.95 -1.55
C GLU A 640 -22.29 -22.45 -0.48
N LEU A 641 -23.59 -22.67 -0.67
CA LEU A 641 -24.64 -22.31 0.30
C LEU A 641 -24.74 -23.27 1.50
N VAL A 642 -24.00 -24.38 1.49
CA VAL A 642 -24.01 -25.40 2.54
C VAL A 642 -22.60 -25.92 2.84
N ASN A 643 -21.57 -25.09 2.70
CA ASN A 643 -20.17 -25.53 2.86
C ASN A 643 -19.69 -25.40 4.31
N GLY A 644 -20.45 -24.77 5.21
CA GLY A 644 -20.11 -24.54 6.61
C GLY A 644 -19.18 -23.34 6.85
N LEU A 645 -19.03 -22.46 5.85
CA LEU A 645 -18.12 -21.31 5.84
C LEU A 645 -18.92 -20.01 5.80
N LEU A 646 -18.60 -19.12 6.73
CA LEU A 646 -19.34 -17.88 6.90
C LEU A 646 -18.67 -16.71 6.17
N GLY A 647 -19.47 -15.92 5.45
CA GLY A 647 -19.09 -14.62 4.94
C GLY A 647 -19.05 -13.55 6.03
N ASN A 648 -18.33 -12.48 5.70
CA ASN A 648 -18.23 -11.23 6.46
C ASN A 648 -18.89 -10.09 5.68
N THR A 649 -18.79 -8.85 6.15
CA THR A 649 -19.41 -7.69 5.50
C THR A 649 -18.82 -7.35 4.11
N SER A 650 -17.82 -8.07 3.62
CA SER A 650 -17.32 -7.96 2.25
C SER A 650 -17.96 -9.02 1.35
N PHE A 651 -18.77 -8.57 0.38
CA PHE A 651 -19.32 -9.46 -0.66
C PHE A 651 -18.24 -10.06 -1.58
N HIS A 652 -17.04 -9.46 -1.63
CA HIS A 652 -15.88 -9.97 -2.37
C HIS A 652 -15.08 -11.05 -1.63
N SER A 653 -15.51 -11.47 -0.43
CA SER A 653 -14.84 -12.54 0.32
C SER A 653 -14.84 -13.91 -0.38
N GLY A 654 -15.62 -14.07 -1.46
CA GLY A 654 -15.82 -15.35 -2.13
C GLY A 654 -16.70 -16.32 -1.34
N ARG A 655 -17.30 -15.86 -0.24
CA ARG A 655 -18.20 -16.64 0.62
C ARG A 655 -19.68 -16.46 0.29
N TRP A 656 -20.01 -15.54 -0.61
CA TRP A 656 -21.39 -15.17 -0.88
C TRP A 656 -21.86 -15.62 -2.26
N VAL A 657 -23.10 -16.09 -2.34
CA VAL A 657 -23.82 -16.36 -3.60
C VAL A 657 -24.86 -15.26 -3.82
N GLY A 658 -24.80 -14.59 -4.97
CA GLY A 658 -25.63 -13.44 -5.30
C GLY A 658 -26.80 -13.76 -6.23
N PHE A 659 -27.95 -13.13 -5.99
CA PHE A 659 -29.17 -13.19 -6.80
C PHE A 659 -29.63 -11.77 -7.12
N VAL A 660 -30.16 -11.53 -8.32
CA VAL A 660 -30.73 -10.25 -8.72
C VAL A 660 -31.86 -10.49 -9.70
N GLY A 661 -32.98 -9.78 -9.52
CA GLY A 661 -34.20 -9.93 -10.33
C GLY A 661 -34.98 -11.23 -10.11
N ASN A 662 -34.41 -12.20 -9.39
CA ASN A 662 -35.10 -13.41 -8.94
C ASN A 662 -34.81 -13.63 -7.45
N ASP A 663 -35.75 -14.25 -6.75
CA ASP A 663 -35.54 -14.74 -5.39
C ASP A 663 -34.61 -15.95 -5.40
N MET A 664 -33.89 -16.18 -4.31
CA MET A 664 -33.19 -17.45 -4.14
C MET A 664 -34.24 -18.55 -3.94
N ASP A 665 -34.22 -19.59 -4.76
CA ASP A 665 -35.06 -20.79 -4.62
C ASP A 665 -34.19 -22.03 -4.82
N ILE A 666 -33.95 -22.77 -3.73
CA ILE A 666 -33.07 -23.93 -3.71
C ILE A 666 -33.74 -25.14 -3.07
N ILE A 667 -33.27 -26.34 -3.44
CA ILE A 667 -33.61 -27.60 -2.77
C ILE A 667 -32.33 -28.26 -2.27
N ILE A 668 -32.32 -28.62 -0.99
CA ILE A 668 -31.26 -29.37 -0.33
C ILE A 668 -31.74 -30.81 -0.11
N ASP A 669 -31.02 -31.81 -0.62
CA ASP A 669 -31.25 -33.23 -0.31
C ASP A 669 -30.40 -33.64 0.89
N LEU A 670 -31.02 -33.83 2.06
CA LEU A 670 -30.34 -34.31 3.27
C LEU A 670 -29.90 -35.79 3.15
N GLN A 671 -30.18 -36.44 2.00
CA GLN A 671 -29.89 -37.81 1.58
C GLN A 671 -30.63 -38.90 2.35
N ARG A 672 -31.11 -38.59 3.55
CA ARG A 672 -31.95 -39.46 4.36
C ARG A 672 -32.97 -38.64 5.13
N ARG A 673 -34.12 -39.25 5.39
CA ARG A 673 -35.14 -38.66 6.25
C ARG A 673 -34.61 -38.51 7.67
N MET A 674 -34.56 -37.28 8.18
CA MET A 674 -34.03 -36.97 9.51
C MET A 674 -34.81 -35.86 10.20
N PRO A 675 -34.82 -35.80 11.54
CA PRO A 675 -35.38 -34.65 12.25
C PRO A 675 -34.56 -33.39 11.96
N ILE A 676 -35.23 -32.25 11.79
CA ILE A 676 -34.62 -30.92 11.73
C ILE A 676 -35.29 -30.02 12.78
N LYS A 677 -34.48 -29.24 13.50
CA LYS A 677 -34.93 -28.38 14.61
C LYS A 677 -34.95 -26.91 14.23
N SER A 678 -34.02 -26.48 13.40
CA SER A 678 -34.00 -25.12 12.89
C SER A 678 -33.33 -25.05 11.53
N VAL A 679 -33.67 -24.00 10.80
CA VAL A 679 -33.00 -23.57 9.58
C VAL A 679 -32.59 -22.12 9.77
N SER A 680 -31.33 -21.78 9.52
CA SER A 680 -30.87 -20.39 9.52
C SER A 680 -30.40 -19.99 8.13
N VAL A 681 -30.78 -18.80 7.70
CA VAL A 681 -30.31 -18.16 6.47
C VAL A 681 -29.56 -16.89 6.85
N ARG A 682 -28.42 -16.66 6.20
CA ARG A 682 -27.59 -15.48 6.44
C ARG A 682 -27.49 -14.63 5.19
N THR A 683 -27.72 -13.32 5.35
CA THR A 683 -27.78 -12.36 4.24
C THR A 683 -26.92 -11.13 4.49
N LEU A 684 -26.33 -10.58 3.44
CA LEU A 684 -25.56 -9.33 3.51
C LEU A 684 -26.47 -8.12 3.30
N THR A 685 -26.23 -7.05 4.05
CA THR A 685 -26.74 -5.71 3.78
C THR A 685 -25.56 -4.80 3.47
N GLU A 686 -25.54 -4.19 2.30
CA GLU A 686 -24.55 -3.18 1.89
C GLU A 686 -25.17 -2.28 0.79
N GLN A 687 -26.02 -1.35 1.21
CA GLN A 687 -26.92 -0.63 0.28
C GLN A 687 -26.16 0.24 -0.72
N SER A 688 -24.96 0.75 -0.36
CA SER A 688 -24.11 1.47 -1.30
C SER A 688 -23.77 0.65 -2.56
N ASN A 689 -23.77 -0.69 -2.46
CA ASN A 689 -23.53 -1.63 -3.56
C ASN A 689 -24.81 -2.34 -4.04
N TRP A 690 -25.99 -1.77 -3.73
CA TRP A 690 -27.31 -2.29 -4.10
C TRP A 690 -27.61 -3.65 -3.46
N ILE A 691 -26.93 -4.01 -2.37
CA ILE A 691 -27.14 -5.26 -1.65
C ILE A 691 -28.11 -4.99 -0.49
N PHE A 692 -29.29 -5.58 -0.56
CA PHE A 692 -30.36 -5.38 0.42
C PHE A 692 -30.57 -6.66 1.26
N PRO A 693 -31.06 -6.51 2.51
CA PRO A 693 -31.47 -7.68 3.29
C PRO A 693 -32.63 -8.42 2.62
N ASP A 694 -32.88 -9.66 3.06
CA ASP A 694 -34.02 -10.42 2.57
C ASP A 694 -35.35 -9.75 2.92
N ARG A 695 -36.35 -10.00 2.06
CA ARG A 695 -37.74 -9.58 2.23
C ARG A 695 -38.61 -10.67 2.87
N GLY A 696 -38.01 -11.72 3.42
CA GLY A 696 -38.68 -12.87 4.01
C GLY A 696 -38.13 -14.20 3.50
N VAL A 697 -38.50 -15.27 4.19
CA VAL A 697 -38.07 -16.64 3.94
C VAL A 697 -39.27 -17.59 3.97
N SER A 698 -39.36 -18.49 3.00
CA SER A 698 -40.29 -19.62 3.01
C SER A 698 -39.52 -20.95 3.02
N LEU A 699 -39.94 -21.86 3.89
CA LEU A 699 -39.38 -23.20 4.03
C LEU A 699 -40.45 -24.23 3.69
N LEU A 700 -40.12 -25.13 2.78
CA LEU A 700 -40.96 -26.26 2.42
C LEU A 700 -40.19 -27.57 2.58
N VAL A 701 -40.89 -28.62 3.00
CA VAL A 701 -40.29 -29.94 3.24
C VAL A 701 -40.93 -31.01 2.38
N SER A 702 -40.16 -32.02 2.00
CA SER A 702 -40.63 -33.17 1.21
C SER A 702 -39.87 -34.44 1.57
N ASP A 703 -40.52 -35.59 1.48
CA ASP A 703 -39.87 -36.90 1.61
C ASP A 703 -39.53 -37.53 0.25
N ASP A 704 -40.18 -37.11 -0.85
CA ASP A 704 -40.00 -37.64 -2.22
C ASP A 704 -39.22 -36.69 -3.17
N GLY A 705 -39.10 -35.41 -2.81
CA GLY A 705 -38.41 -34.39 -3.61
C GLY A 705 -39.29 -33.76 -4.69
N GLU A 706 -40.56 -34.12 -4.76
CA GLU A 706 -41.54 -33.63 -5.75
C GLU A 706 -42.68 -32.86 -5.07
N HIS A 707 -43.26 -33.43 -4.01
CA HIS A 707 -44.39 -32.84 -3.29
C HIS A 707 -43.89 -32.12 -2.03
N PHE A 708 -43.89 -30.78 -2.08
CA PHE A 708 -43.41 -29.94 -0.99
C PHE A 708 -44.56 -29.36 -0.17
N LYS A 709 -44.48 -29.48 1.15
CA LYS A 709 -45.38 -28.85 2.11
C LYS A 709 -44.68 -27.67 2.77
N GLU A 710 -45.29 -26.49 2.72
CA GLU A 710 -44.79 -25.32 3.45
C GLU A 710 -44.93 -25.53 4.96
N VAL A 711 -43.85 -25.27 5.69
CA VAL A 711 -43.78 -25.39 7.16
C VAL A 711 -43.48 -24.05 7.83
N PHE A 712 -43.02 -23.07 7.06
CA PHE A 712 -42.79 -21.70 7.52
C PHE A 712 -42.83 -20.75 6.33
N ALA A 713 -43.40 -19.57 6.52
CA ALA A 713 -43.26 -18.44 5.62
C ALA A 713 -43.37 -17.14 6.40
N ASP A 714 -42.50 -16.18 6.09
CA ASP A 714 -42.64 -14.81 6.54
C ASP A 714 -42.36 -13.82 5.40
N THR A 715 -42.72 -12.57 5.65
CA THR A 715 -42.42 -11.44 4.76
C THR A 715 -42.01 -10.24 5.62
N LYS A 716 -41.08 -9.45 5.10
CA LYS A 716 -40.53 -8.26 5.74
C LYS A 716 -40.84 -7.04 4.88
N GLN A 717 -40.95 -5.89 5.55
CA GLN A 717 -41.01 -4.61 4.84
C GLN A 717 -39.62 -4.22 4.33
N SER A 718 -39.59 -3.36 3.31
CA SER A 718 -38.33 -2.76 2.83
C SER A 718 -37.70 -1.89 3.92
N LEU A 719 -36.38 -1.71 3.86
CA LEU A 719 -35.69 -0.83 4.79
C LEU A 719 -36.16 0.63 4.60
N PRO A 720 -36.49 1.35 5.69
CA PRO A 720 -36.97 2.73 5.59
C PRO A 720 -35.84 3.76 5.44
N HIS A 721 -34.57 3.38 5.67
CA HIS A 721 -33.39 4.25 5.57
C HIS A 721 -32.10 3.42 5.36
N VAL A 722 -30.99 4.11 5.07
CA VAL A 722 -29.64 3.53 5.02
C VAL A 722 -29.26 2.99 6.41
N VAL A 723 -28.71 1.79 6.46
CA VAL A 723 -28.10 1.21 7.68
C VAL A 723 -26.63 0.87 7.40
N PRO A 724 -25.77 0.77 8.43
CA PRO A 724 -24.40 0.32 8.25
C PRO A 724 -24.32 -1.09 7.63
N PRO A 725 -23.28 -1.41 6.85
CA PRO A 725 -23.09 -2.75 6.32
C PRO A 725 -23.10 -3.82 7.42
N SER A 726 -23.87 -4.88 7.23
CA SER A 726 -24.09 -5.90 8.26
C SER A 726 -24.40 -7.27 7.67
N VAL A 727 -24.08 -8.32 8.41
CA VAL A 727 -24.55 -9.67 8.10
C VAL A 727 -25.75 -9.99 9.00
N ASN A 728 -26.89 -10.24 8.38
CA ASN A 728 -28.13 -10.59 9.06
C ASN A 728 -28.26 -12.11 9.15
N THR A 729 -28.78 -12.63 10.26
CA THR A 729 -29.06 -14.07 10.42
C THR A 729 -30.52 -14.23 10.82
N GLN A 730 -31.31 -14.91 9.98
CA GLN A 730 -32.66 -15.32 10.33
C GLN A 730 -32.66 -16.79 10.73
N LYS A 731 -32.89 -17.06 12.02
CA LYS A 731 -33.04 -18.42 12.55
C LYS A 731 -34.52 -18.76 12.68
N ILE A 732 -34.95 -19.82 12.01
CA ILE A 732 -36.32 -20.33 11.99
C ILE A 732 -36.36 -21.64 12.76
N THR A 733 -37.08 -21.67 13.89
CA THR A 733 -37.27 -22.87 14.70
C THR A 733 -38.44 -23.68 14.15
N LEU A 734 -38.27 -25.00 14.04
CA LEU A 734 -39.25 -25.93 13.50
C LEU A 734 -39.63 -26.94 14.57
N GLU A 735 -40.93 -27.07 14.83
CA GLU A 735 -41.45 -28.04 15.78
C GLU A 735 -41.78 -29.37 15.09
N ASN A 736 -41.19 -30.47 15.57
CA ASN A 736 -41.51 -31.84 15.16
C ASN A 736 -41.37 -32.14 13.65
N VAL A 737 -40.51 -31.43 12.92
CA VAL A 737 -40.29 -31.66 11.49
C VAL A 737 -39.27 -32.77 11.25
N LYS A 738 -39.65 -33.78 10.43
CA LYS A 738 -38.76 -34.80 9.88
C LYS A 738 -38.89 -34.79 8.36
N THR A 739 -37.78 -34.71 7.65
CA THR A 739 -37.79 -34.60 6.18
C THR A 739 -36.49 -35.12 5.58
N ARG A 740 -36.50 -35.44 4.27
CA ARG A 740 -35.30 -35.64 3.46
C ARG A 740 -34.96 -34.40 2.64
N TYR A 741 -35.93 -33.74 2.03
CA TYR A 741 -35.71 -32.60 1.13
C TYR A 741 -36.21 -31.30 1.77
N LEU A 742 -35.37 -30.28 1.75
CA LEU A 742 -35.70 -28.95 2.25
C LEU A 742 -35.62 -27.96 1.07
N ARG A 743 -36.74 -27.35 0.72
CA ARG A 743 -36.80 -26.24 -0.23
C ARG A 743 -36.83 -24.93 0.52
N ILE A 744 -36.01 -23.98 0.09
CA ILE A 744 -35.80 -22.70 0.75
C ILE A 744 -35.95 -21.61 -0.28
N LYS A 745 -36.84 -20.66 0.03
CA LYS A 745 -37.04 -19.45 -0.76
C LYS A 745 -36.64 -18.25 0.09
N VAL A 746 -35.77 -17.40 -0.42
CA VAL A 746 -35.38 -16.14 0.24
C VAL A 746 -35.71 -15.00 -0.70
N LEU A 747 -36.62 -14.15 -0.25
CA LEU A 747 -37.18 -13.08 -1.05
C LEU A 747 -36.19 -11.92 -1.17
N SER A 748 -36.02 -11.42 -2.39
CA SER A 748 -35.16 -10.28 -2.70
C SER A 748 -35.95 -8.97 -2.75
N GLU A 749 -35.24 -7.84 -2.72
CA GLU A 749 -35.84 -6.52 -2.93
C GLU A 749 -35.98 -6.25 -4.44
N HIS A 750 -37.18 -6.51 -4.98
CA HIS A 750 -37.48 -6.34 -6.40
C HIS A 750 -37.59 -4.88 -6.85
N SER A 751 -37.74 -3.95 -5.92
CA SER A 751 -37.78 -2.52 -6.20
C SER A 751 -37.19 -1.73 -5.04
N MET A 752 -35.97 -1.23 -5.22
CA MET A 752 -35.29 -0.41 -4.21
C MET A 752 -36.14 0.81 -3.80
N PRO A 753 -36.12 1.19 -2.51
CA PRO A 753 -36.98 2.23 -1.94
C PRO A 753 -36.59 3.64 -2.39
N GLN A 754 -37.52 4.59 -2.28
CA GLN A 754 -37.40 5.96 -2.80
C GLN A 754 -36.20 6.74 -2.27
N TRP A 755 -35.75 6.46 -1.04
CA TRP A 755 -34.59 7.13 -0.46
C TRP A 755 -33.27 6.66 -1.07
N HIS A 756 -33.25 5.51 -1.75
CA HIS A 756 -32.05 4.95 -2.34
C HIS A 756 -31.82 5.53 -3.74
N TYR A 757 -30.56 5.82 -4.08
CA TYR A 757 -30.21 6.40 -5.39
C TYR A 757 -30.55 5.47 -6.57
N GLY A 758 -30.63 4.16 -6.32
CA GLY A 758 -31.10 3.14 -7.26
C GLY A 758 -32.62 2.92 -7.26
N TYR A 759 -33.44 3.86 -6.78
CA TYR A 759 -34.90 3.73 -6.67
C TYR A 759 -35.56 3.08 -7.90
N GLY A 760 -36.43 2.10 -7.66
CA GLY A 760 -37.19 1.38 -8.68
C GLY A 760 -36.41 0.29 -9.42
N GLN A 761 -35.09 0.19 -9.25
CA GLN A 761 -34.29 -0.92 -9.77
C GLN A 761 -34.32 -2.12 -8.80
N THR A 762 -34.05 -3.32 -9.32
CA THR A 762 -33.92 -4.55 -8.51
C THR A 762 -32.60 -4.54 -7.74
N ALA A 763 -32.66 -4.88 -6.45
CA ALA A 763 -31.47 -5.04 -5.62
C ALA A 763 -30.87 -6.44 -5.73
N PHE A 764 -29.61 -6.57 -5.32
CA PHE A 764 -28.98 -7.86 -5.07
C PHE A 764 -29.41 -8.43 -3.71
N LEU A 765 -29.60 -9.75 -3.68
CA LEU A 765 -29.65 -10.58 -2.47
C LEU A 765 -28.39 -11.44 -2.44
N PHE A 766 -27.59 -11.34 -1.39
CA PHE A 766 -26.43 -12.21 -1.18
C PHE A 766 -26.66 -13.13 0.02
N VAL A 767 -26.46 -14.43 -0.17
CA VAL A 767 -26.58 -15.47 0.86
C VAL A 767 -25.25 -16.22 0.93
N ASP A 768 -24.70 -16.39 2.14
CA ASP A 768 -23.46 -17.17 2.31
C ASP A 768 -23.73 -18.61 2.75
N GLU A 769 -24.63 -18.83 3.71
CA GLU A 769 -24.82 -20.15 4.31
C GLU A 769 -26.28 -20.41 4.70
N VAL A 770 -26.72 -21.66 4.46
CA VAL A 770 -27.96 -22.24 4.99
C VAL A 770 -27.62 -23.30 6.03
N ILE A 771 -27.85 -22.96 7.28
CA ILE A 771 -27.52 -23.80 8.44
C ILE A 771 -28.76 -24.64 8.82
N VAL A 772 -28.61 -25.96 8.98
CA VAL A 772 -29.72 -26.88 9.32
C VAL A 772 -29.37 -27.70 10.56
N GLU A 773 -30.10 -27.54 11.66
CA GLU A 773 -29.78 -28.15 12.97
C GLU A 773 -30.62 -29.36 13.38
#